data_AF-A0A109QAG6-F1
#
_entry.id   AF-A0A109QAG6-F1
#
_cell.length_a   1.000
_cell.length_b   1.000
_cell.length_c   1.000
_cell.angle_alpha   90.00
_cell.angle_beta   90.00
_cell.angle_gamma   90.00
#
_symmetry.space_group_name_H-M   'P 1'
#
loop_
_entity.id
_entity.type
_entity.pdbx_description
1 polymer ?
#
loop_
_entity_poly.entity_id
_entity_poly.type
_entity_poly.pdbx_seq_one_letter_code
_entity_poly.pdbx_strand_id
1 'polypeptide(L)'
;MATFDPKPKLVFFQYKYDDELPAFLLAHKREHVRCLSEFFNVVVVDHDCDYAHICDVHQPDLTLFEGGVPFPSCRRPRVSNARANADIPKLGLLNSDAFCCGRAGFLSDMEHLGINTYFAIATAAAENTPAISDSLFFWPNSVDPDLYRDYGLWKSIPVLFAGNNTALYPWRQRMMRLISKNYSSLICNHPGYAPKREQQQIRVGEPYARMLNASVFVPSCGTLAKEVVRKHFEIPACKSCLITEPSPALQAAGFIDMVNCVFADEHDVLDKLSFLFNNQDALEAIVQAGFDLVHSSHTMKQRNQILQWYELNKAAQPHQRIVQPGPFEPLRLVDASPTSNVAGVVPGGLHLRLLQQGDRLLAQRNYEDAERLYLKCAQYIPWMPEPKLRLTLCDLHKGNARRALSWISEPIQFTLSEYRAADPDPVEWAYFIIATLCSNDVAEAVRCANQFPWLDHEELNRARRAVAILSGRTIAPPADVGERRVHRRSIHQLPQCNDQAWFTSLSDMLTACKRSDLAEQIRHYLNRGSAVLADLNNCNVAVRQENNGERFNASWILPPQGKTRYFEWRLRTYKMRAGLKQLVKRGLYGAEARYGYFMPHHLSSSRNDEFYGLIHDLVRGEKIGAALVVGADRRWRGTQALIAGFRAREEQSRLVCLKIGGGSGGPVVGAPGLEEDCVKWYGPLHLDPGDMAEHFRNAIRSIKDDNNVTSFDLLMFNGSARVQEDGFYEALYELLREAKYVLLDDVSDVRIHAIYRRLKREGRHRVTDENPALRNGYAVFEKRNGDNGRTKAPSLDRPATTLS
;
A
#
# COMPACT_ATOMS: atom_id res chain seq x y z
N MET A 1 11.39 -47.71 -30.50
CA MET A 1 10.62 -47.46 -29.27
C MET A 1 11.32 -46.33 -28.54
N ALA A 2 10.77 -45.12 -28.58
CA ALA A 2 11.31 -44.01 -27.82
C ALA A 2 11.06 -44.33 -26.34
N THR A 3 12.13 -44.54 -25.58
CA THR A 3 12.06 -44.59 -24.11
C THR A 3 11.56 -43.22 -23.66
N PHE A 4 10.28 -43.13 -23.31
CA PHE A 4 9.75 -41.97 -22.59
C PHE A 4 10.54 -41.89 -21.29
N ASP A 5 11.46 -40.94 -21.21
CA ASP A 5 12.13 -40.65 -19.95
C ASP A 5 11.02 -40.15 -19.00
N PRO A 6 10.77 -40.84 -17.88
CA PRO A 6 9.65 -40.48 -17.02
C PRO A 6 9.89 -39.09 -16.43
N LYS A 7 8.83 -38.26 -16.43
CA LYS A 7 8.89 -36.92 -15.80
C LYS A 7 9.42 -37.04 -14.36
N PRO A 8 10.36 -36.18 -13.93
CA PRO A 8 10.85 -36.19 -12.56
C PRO A 8 9.70 -35.94 -11.58
N LYS A 9 9.79 -36.53 -10.39
CA LYS A 9 8.76 -36.43 -9.36
C LYS A 9 8.99 -35.19 -8.50
N LEU A 10 7.99 -34.31 -8.46
CA LEU A 10 7.98 -33.10 -7.66
C LEU A 10 6.97 -33.22 -6.52
N VAL A 11 7.42 -33.12 -5.28
CA VAL A 11 6.52 -32.91 -4.15
C VAL A 11 6.40 -31.41 -3.87
N PHE A 12 5.20 -30.87 -4.00
CA PHE A 12 4.88 -29.46 -3.82
C PHE A 12 4.13 -29.25 -2.50
N PHE A 13 4.82 -28.67 -1.51
CA PHE A 13 4.24 -28.25 -0.24
C PHE A 13 3.51 -26.92 -0.43
N GLN A 14 2.19 -26.99 -0.60
CA GLN A 14 1.33 -25.86 -0.94
C GLN A 14 0.53 -25.42 0.28
N TYR A 15 0.19 -24.12 0.38
CA TYR A 15 -0.77 -23.66 1.37
C TYR A 15 -2.11 -24.36 1.16
N LYS A 16 -2.76 -24.72 2.27
CA LYS A 16 -4.19 -25.04 2.24
C LYS A 16 -4.96 -23.75 2.05
N TYR A 17 -5.45 -23.57 0.84
CA TYR A 17 -6.29 -22.44 0.47
C TYR A 17 -7.71 -22.62 0.99
N ASP A 18 -8.28 -21.53 1.47
CA ASP A 18 -9.65 -21.47 1.99
C ASP A 18 -10.64 -21.19 0.85
N ASP A 19 -11.81 -21.82 0.89
CA ASP A 19 -12.93 -21.57 -0.03
C ASP A 19 -13.51 -20.14 0.12
N GLU A 20 -13.14 -19.41 1.19
CA GLU A 20 -13.45 -17.99 1.32
C GLU A 20 -12.62 -17.09 0.38
N LEU A 21 -11.53 -17.60 -0.20
CA LEU A 21 -10.79 -16.83 -1.19
C LEU A 21 -11.64 -16.56 -2.44
N PRO A 22 -11.45 -15.40 -3.09
CA PRO A 22 -12.05 -15.14 -4.39
C PRO A 22 -11.76 -16.26 -5.39
N ALA A 23 -12.79 -16.67 -6.16
CA ALA A 23 -12.70 -17.78 -7.10
C ALA A 23 -11.54 -17.65 -8.11
N PHE A 24 -11.21 -16.43 -8.54
CA PHE A 24 -10.09 -16.19 -9.46
C PHE A 24 -8.72 -16.44 -8.81
N LEU A 25 -8.57 -16.25 -7.49
CA LEU A 25 -7.34 -16.60 -6.78
C LEU A 25 -7.22 -18.11 -6.67
N LEU A 26 -8.31 -18.80 -6.31
CA LEU A 26 -8.33 -20.27 -6.24
C LEU A 26 -8.02 -20.92 -7.60
N ALA A 27 -8.58 -20.38 -8.68
CA ALA A 27 -8.26 -20.81 -10.04
C ALA A 27 -6.75 -20.68 -10.33
N HIS A 28 -6.16 -19.54 -10.00
CA HIS A 28 -4.72 -19.30 -10.19
C HIS A 28 -3.84 -20.31 -9.43
N LYS A 29 -4.23 -20.71 -8.22
CA LYS A 29 -3.46 -21.71 -7.45
C LYS A 29 -3.52 -23.11 -8.06
N ARG A 30 -4.65 -23.46 -8.68
CA ARG A 30 -4.79 -24.73 -9.44
C ARG A 30 -3.98 -24.69 -10.72
N GLU A 31 -3.91 -23.54 -11.39
CA GLU A 31 -3.09 -23.36 -12.59
C GLU A 31 -1.60 -23.54 -12.31
N HIS A 32 -1.08 -23.17 -11.13
CA HIS A 32 0.31 -23.48 -10.76
C HIS A 32 0.59 -24.98 -10.78
N VAL A 33 -0.30 -25.79 -10.19
CA VAL A 33 -0.16 -27.26 -10.17
C VAL A 33 -0.26 -27.82 -11.59
N ARG A 34 -1.21 -27.31 -12.39
CA ARG A 34 -1.35 -27.69 -13.81
C ARG A 34 -0.08 -27.37 -14.61
N CYS A 35 0.47 -26.17 -14.45
CA CYS A 35 1.70 -25.74 -15.09
C CYS A 35 2.90 -26.61 -14.70
N LEU A 36 3.06 -26.96 -13.42
CA LEU A 36 4.12 -27.87 -12.98
C LEU A 36 3.94 -29.28 -13.56
N SER A 37 2.69 -29.73 -13.72
CA SER A 37 2.36 -31.05 -14.27
C SER A 37 2.72 -31.21 -15.75
N GLU A 38 2.93 -30.12 -16.49
CA GLU A 38 3.50 -30.16 -17.84
C GLU A 38 4.90 -30.76 -17.85
N PHE A 39 5.67 -30.61 -16.76
CA PHE A 39 7.09 -30.97 -16.68
C PHE A 39 7.42 -32.03 -15.63
N PHE A 40 6.59 -32.16 -14.60
CA PHE A 40 6.81 -33.05 -13.45
C PHE A 40 5.65 -34.00 -13.22
N ASN A 41 5.90 -35.11 -12.54
CA ASN A 41 4.87 -35.85 -11.82
C ASN A 41 4.66 -35.19 -10.45
N VAL A 42 3.58 -34.41 -10.30
CA VAL A 42 3.37 -33.54 -9.14
C VAL A 42 2.53 -34.21 -8.06
N VAL A 43 3.05 -34.22 -6.83
CA VAL A 43 2.32 -34.57 -5.60
C VAL A 43 2.14 -33.31 -4.77
N VAL A 44 0.90 -32.94 -4.45
CA VAL A 44 0.61 -31.76 -3.61
C VAL A 44 0.43 -32.19 -2.15
N VAL A 45 1.13 -31.52 -1.24
CA VAL A 45 1.02 -31.70 0.21
C VAL A 45 0.55 -30.39 0.83
N ASP A 46 -0.69 -30.36 1.32
CA ASP A 46 -1.35 -29.18 1.89
C ASP A 46 -1.72 -29.36 3.38
N HIS A 47 -1.16 -30.37 4.03
CA HIS A 47 -1.43 -30.74 5.41
C HIS A 47 -0.15 -30.84 6.23
N ASP A 48 -0.28 -30.68 7.56
CA ASP A 48 0.83 -30.87 8.48
C ASP A 48 1.42 -32.28 8.30
N CYS A 49 2.74 -32.39 8.19
CA CYS A 49 3.41 -33.63 7.83
C CYS A 49 4.84 -33.67 8.38
N ASP A 50 5.41 -34.87 8.32
CA ASP A 50 6.83 -35.09 8.55
C ASP A 50 7.57 -35.20 7.22
N TYR A 51 8.60 -34.37 7.02
CA TYR A 51 9.33 -34.33 5.75
C TYR A 51 10.01 -35.66 5.42
N ALA A 52 10.60 -36.34 6.41
CA ALA A 52 11.27 -37.61 6.18
C ALA A 52 10.28 -38.67 5.69
N HIS A 53 9.13 -38.75 6.34
CA HIS A 53 8.06 -39.66 5.94
C HIS A 53 7.54 -39.37 4.52
N ILE A 54 7.33 -38.10 4.17
CA ILE A 54 6.90 -37.70 2.81
C ILE A 54 7.95 -38.13 1.77
N CYS A 55 9.23 -37.96 2.06
CA CYS A 55 10.31 -38.43 1.20
C CYS A 55 10.34 -39.97 1.08
N ASP A 56 10.13 -40.71 2.16
CA ASP A 56 10.11 -42.18 2.14
C ASP A 56 8.94 -42.72 1.29
N VAL A 57 7.76 -42.13 1.44
CA VAL A 57 6.53 -42.55 0.73
C VAL A 57 6.59 -42.18 -0.74
N HIS A 58 6.96 -40.93 -1.04
CA HIS A 58 6.85 -40.43 -2.39
C HIS A 58 8.13 -40.56 -3.18
N GLN A 59 9.30 -40.68 -2.56
CA GLN A 59 10.61 -40.70 -3.23
C GLN A 59 10.74 -39.57 -4.27
N PRO A 60 10.68 -38.29 -3.84
CA PRO A 60 10.76 -37.16 -4.76
C PRO A 60 12.16 -36.93 -5.29
N ASP A 61 12.24 -36.50 -6.55
CA ASP A 61 13.47 -35.98 -7.15
C ASP A 61 13.74 -34.54 -6.73
N LEU A 62 12.67 -33.77 -6.48
CA LEU A 62 12.70 -32.37 -6.14
C LEU A 62 11.54 -32.04 -5.20
N THR A 63 11.76 -31.09 -4.29
CA THR A 63 10.70 -30.55 -3.44
C THR A 63 10.59 -29.03 -3.57
N LEU A 64 9.36 -28.53 -3.60
CA LEU A 64 9.03 -27.12 -3.73
C LEU A 64 8.15 -26.68 -2.56
N PHE A 65 8.48 -25.57 -1.93
CA PHE A 65 7.79 -25.03 -0.75
C PHE A 65 7.21 -23.67 -1.04
N GLU A 66 5.89 -23.58 -1.03
CA GLU A 66 5.19 -22.30 -1.19
C GLU A 66 5.31 -21.43 0.07
N GLY A 67 5.48 -20.13 -0.11
CA GLY A 67 5.35 -19.15 0.96
C GLY A 67 5.04 -17.74 0.46
N GLY A 68 4.95 -16.80 1.40
CA GLY A 68 4.63 -15.39 1.09
C GLY A 68 3.15 -15.09 0.88
N VAL A 69 2.26 -16.06 1.05
CA VAL A 69 0.81 -15.90 0.90
C VAL A 69 0.25 -14.98 2.00
N PRO A 70 -0.31 -13.80 1.69
CA PRO A 70 -0.64 -12.80 2.70
C PRO A 70 -2.08 -12.90 3.25
N PHE A 71 -2.74 -14.04 3.06
CA PHE A 71 -4.14 -14.23 3.45
C PHE A 71 -4.21 -15.00 4.77
N PRO A 72 -4.65 -14.38 5.88
CA PRO A 72 -4.60 -15.02 7.21
C PRO A 72 -5.50 -16.26 7.37
N SER A 73 -6.49 -16.42 6.49
CA SER A 73 -7.35 -17.62 6.45
C SER A 73 -6.65 -18.81 5.77
N CYS A 74 -5.67 -18.56 4.91
CA CYS A 74 -4.89 -19.61 4.27
C CYS A 74 -3.89 -20.19 5.28
N ARG A 75 -3.76 -21.52 5.28
CA ARG A 75 -2.93 -22.21 6.26
C ARG A 75 -1.72 -22.84 5.59
N ARG A 76 -0.52 -22.40 6.00
CA ARG A 76 0.74 -23.08 5.68
C ARG A 76 0.80 -24.46 6.37
N PRO A 77 1.18 -25.54 5.67
CA PRO A 77 1.51 -26.82 6.30
C PRO A 77 2.62 -26.67 7.33
N ARG A 78 2.48 -27.30 8.50
CA ARG A 78 3.62 -27.47 9.42
C ARG A 78 4.41 -28.70 9.01
N VAL A 79 5.69 -28.50 8.70
CA VAL A 79 6.59 -29.55 8.23
C VAL A 79 7.63 -29.82 9.32
N SER A 80 7.57 -30.99 9.97
CA SER A 80 8.59 -31.46 10.90
C SER A 80 9.75 -32.14 10.16
N ASN A 81 10.89 -32.30 10.84
CA ASN A 81 12.09 -32.97 10.29
C ASN A 81 12.54 -32.45 8.91
N ALA A 82 12.35 -31.15 8.66
CA ALA A 82 12.65 -30.49 7.38
C ALA A 82 14.11 -30.59 6.94
N ARG A 83 15.04 -31.00 7.81
CA ARG A 83 16.46 -31.23 7.48
C ARG A 83 16.79 -32.67 7.11
N ALA A 84 15.84 -33.61 7.20
CA ALA A 84 16.03 -34.97 6.70
C ALA A 84 16.23 -34.99 5.17
N ASN A 85 16.74 -36.11 4.64
CA ASN A 85 16.96 -36.35 3.22
C ASN A 85 17.68 -35.18 2.53
N ALA A 86 18.86 -34.81 3.06
CA ALA A 86 19.60 -33.62 2.62
C ALA A 86 20.00 -33.66 1.13
N ASP A 87 20.09 -34.85 0.53
CA ASP A 87 20.42 -35.04 -0.88
C ASP A 87 19.28 -34.63 -1.82
N ILE A 88 18.03 -34.52 -1.33
CA ILE A 88 16.88 -34.10 -2.13
C ILE A 88 16.83 -32.56 -2.17
N PRO A 89 16.96 -31.92 -3.34
CA PRO A 89 16.93 -30.46 -3.43
C PRO A 89 15.58 -29.88 -2.97
N LYS A 90 15.67 -28.72 -2.30
CA LYS A 90 14.52 -27.95 -1.79
C LYS A 90 14.53 -26.56 -2.41
N LEU A 91 13.41 -26.17 -2.99
CA LEU A 91 13.20 -24.85 -3.59
C LEU A 91 12.09 -24.10 -2.86
N GLY A 92 12.24 -22.79 -2.71
CA GLY A 92 11.19 -21.91 -2.22
C GLY A 92 10.42 -21.26 -3.36
N LEU A 93 9.10 -21.20 -3.28
CA LEU A 93 8.24 -20.43 -4.19
C LEU A 93 7.65 -19.23 -3.46
N LEU A 94 8.16 -18.03 -3.75
CA LEU A 94 7.59 -16.77 -3.29
C LEU A 94 6.33 -16.45 -4.10
N ASN A 95 5.17 -16.85 -3.56
CA ASN A 95 3.87 -16.72 -4.22
C ASN A 95 3.13 -15.47 -3.75
N SER A 96 3.70 -14.30 -4.06
CA SER A 96 3.12 -13.00 -3.73
C SER A 96 3.57 -11.92 -4.72
N ASP A 97 2.89 -10.77 -4.68
CA ASP A 97 3.39 -9.55 -5.31
C ASP A 97 4.77 -9.17 -4.73
N ALA A 98 5.62 -8.52 -5.53
CA ALA A 98 7.00 -8.21 -5.13
C ALA A 98 7.12 -7.29 -3.93
N PHE A 99 6.11 -6.46 -3.63
CA PHE A 99 6.07 -5.52 -2.50
C PHE A 99 5.20 -6.03 -1.33
N CYS A 100 4.74 -7.27 -1.38
CA CYS A 100 3.83 -7.83 -0.37
C CYS A 100 4.49 -7.94 1.01
N CYS A 101 3.71 -7.80 2.09
CA CYS A 101 4.16 -8.00 3.46
C CYS A 101 4.46 -9.47 3.81
N GLY A 102 3.97 -10.43 3.02
CA GLY A 102 4.27 -11.85 3.19
C GLY A 102 5.75 -12.22 3.02
N ARG A 103 6.56 -11.35 2.43
CA ARG A 103 7.99 -11.61 2.15
C ARG A 103 8.83 -11.83 3.41
N ALA A 104 8.62 -11.03 4.46
CA ALA A 104 9.36 -11.21 5.72
C ALA A 104 9.12 -12.61 6.30
N GLY A 105 7.86 -13.03 6.29
CA GLY A 105 7.46 -14.36 6.71
C GLY A 105 7.99 -15.48 5.79
N PHE A 106 7.98 -15.29 4.47
CA PHE A 106 8.58 -16.21 3.52
C PHE A 106 10.05 -16.46 3.84
N LEU A 107 10.83 -15.39 4.05
CA LEU A 107 12.25 -15.54 4.34
C LEU A 107 12.46 -16.28 5.68
N SER A 108 11.63 -16.04 6.69
CA SER A 108 11.67 -16.78 7.96
C SER A 108 11.43 -18.27 7.73
N ASP A 109 10.37 -18.62 6.99
CA ASP A 109 10.04 -20.02 6.68
C ASP A 109 11.19 -20.73 5.94
N MET A 110 11.76 -20.08 4.92
CA MET A 110 12.85 -20.66 4.12
C MET A 110 14.09 -20.94 4.97
N GLU A 111 14.44 -20.04 5.89
CA GLU A 111 15.56 -20.23 6.82
C GLU A 111 15.37 -21.47 7.71
N HIS A 112 14.18 -21.63 8.31
CA HIS A 112 13.86 -22.78 9.17
C HIS A 112 13.79 -24.10 8.40
N LEU A 113 13.40 -24.05 7.13
CA LEU A 113 13.40 -25.20 6.22
C LEU A 113 14.78 -25.51 5.62
N GLY A 114 15.78 -24.63 5.81
CA GLY A 114 17.11 -24.77 5.22
C GLY A 114 17.14 -24.58 3.70
N ILE A 115 16.24 -23.75 3.17
CA ILE A 115 16.08 -23.47 1.74
C ILE A 115 16.79 -22.16 1.42
N ASN A 116 17.67 -22.19 0.42
CA ASN A 116 18.45 -21.02 0.01
C ASN A 116 18.24 -20.61 -1.45
N THR A 117 17.47 -21.38 -2.23
CA THR A 117 17.18 -21.13 -3.64
C THR A 117 15.69 -20.91 -3.83
N TYR A 118 15.33 -19.85 -4.55
CA TYR A 118 13.96 -19.35 -4.60
C TYR A 118 13.53 -19.10 -6.04
N PHE A 119 12.23 -19.28 -6.28
CA PHE A 119 11.53 -18.83 -7.46
C PHE A 119 10.45 -17.82 -7.05
N ALA A 120 10.32 -16.72 -7.80
CA ALA A 120 9.23 -15.77 -7.63
C ALA A 120 8.38 -15.67 -8.90
N ILE A 121 7.07 -15.48 -8.68
CA ILE A 121 6.13 -15.21 -9.77
C ILE A 121 6.20 -13.76 -10.26
N ALA A 122 6.63 -12.84 -9.40
CA ALA A 122 6.70 -11.41 -9.68
C ALA A 122 8.05 -11.03 -10.29
N THR A 123 8.00 -10.34 -11.42
CA THR A 123 9.19 -9.92 -12.18
C THR A 123 10.03 -8.83 -11.48
N ALA A 124 9.46 -8.05 -10.56
CA ALA A 124 10.19 -7.08 -9.75
C ALA A 124 10.62 -7.65 -8.38
N ALA A 125 10.46 -8.96 -8.13
CA ALA A 125 10.81 -9.56 -6.84
C ALA A 125 12.28 -9.31 -6.43
N ALA A 126 13.20 -9.37 -7.40
CA ALA A 126 14.62 -9.09 -7.16
C ALA A 126 14.88 -7.62 -6.76
N GLU A 127 14.17 -6.66 -7.35
CA GLU A 127 14.31 -5.23 -7.02
C GLU A 127 13.72 -4.91 -5.64
N ASN A 128 12.64 -5.60 -5.26
CA ASN A 128 11.97 -5.37 -3.98
C ASN A 128 12.61 -6.18 -2.84
N THR A 129 13.31 -7.28 -3.13
CA THR A 129 13.97 -8.14 -2.12
C THR A 129 15.41 -8.45 -2.50
N PRO A 130 16.28 -7.44 -2.66
CA PRO A 130 17.61 -7.63 -3.21
C PRO A 130 18.53 -8.47 -2.29
N ALA A 131 18.22 -8.62 -1.00
CA ALA A 131 18.96 -9.52 -0.11
C ALA A 131 18.93 -10.99 -0.56
N ILE A 132 17.96 -11.39 -1.40
CA ILE A 132 17.89 -12.74 -1.98
C ILE A 132 18.13 -12.78 -3.49
N SER A 133 18.43 -11.65 -4.14
CA SER A 133 18.52 -11.61 -5.61
C SER A 133 19.51 -12.62 -6.17
N ASP A 134 20.64 -12.83 -5.48
CA ASP A 134 21.65 -13.80 -5.90
C ASP A 134 21.20 -15.27 -5.80
N SER A 135 20.06 -15.55 -5.20
CA SER A 135 19.52 -16.92 -5.13
C SER A 135 18.06 -16.99 -5.60
N LEU A 136 17.60 -15.95 -6.29
CA LEU A 136 16.23 -15.79 -6.75
C LEU A 136 16.17 -15.91 -8.27
N PHE A 137 15.32 -16.83 -8.72
CA PHE A 137 14.95 -17.05 -10.11
C PHE A 137 13.49 -16.62 -10.33
N PHE A 138 13.12 -16.38 -11.57
CA PHE A 138 11.78 -16.01 -11.99
C PHE A 138 11.06 -17.22 -12.57
N TRP A 139 9.86 -17.48 -12.05
CA TRP A 139 8.88 -18.38 -12.63
C TRP A 139 7.63 -17.56 -12.95
N PRO A 140 7.68 -16.74 -14.01
CA PRO A 140 6.70 -15.67 -14.23
C PRO A 140 5.34 -16.22 -14.63
N ASN A 141 4.32 -15.37 -14.47
CA ASN A 141 2.95 -15.63 -14.92
C ASN A 141 2.89 -16.18 -16.36
N SER A 142 1.88 -17.01 -16.62
CA SER A 142 1.56 -17.56 -17.95
C SER A 142 0.05 -17.71 -18.12
N VAL A 143 -0.37 -18.06 -19.33
CA VAL A 143 -1.77 -18.41 -19.62
C VAL A 143 -1.95 -19.90 -19.84
N ASP A 144 -3.15 -20.36 -19.50
CA ASP A 144 -3.66 -21.64 -19.96
C ASP A 144 -4.22 -21.52 -21.38
N PRO A 145 -3.58 -22.14 -22.39
CA PRO A 145 -3.97 -21.95 -23.78
C PRO A 145 -5.30 -22.64 -24.13
N ASP A 146 -5.80 -23.57 -23.30
CA ASP A 146 -7.12 -24.17 -23.51
C ASP A 146 -8.24 -23.22 -23.09
N LEU A 147 -7.95 -22.35 -22.12
CA LEU A 147 -8.88 -21.37 -21.55
C LEU A 147 -8.77 -20.01 -22.25
N TYR A 148 -7.57 -19.47 -22.39
CA TYR A 148 -7.33 -18.18 -23.01
C TYR A 148 -6.93 -18.40 -24.47
N ARG A 149 -7.94 -18.35 -25.34
CA ARG A 149 -7.83 -18.65 -26.77
C ARG A 149 -8.81 -17.80 -27.57
N ASP A 150 -8.74 -17.93 -28.88
CA ASP A 150 -9.76 -17.38 -29.75
C ASP A 150 -11.07 -18.17 -29.64
N TYR A 151 -12.15 -17.49 -29.26
CA TYR A 151 -13.50 -18.05 -29.21
C TYR A 151 -14.33 -17.69 -30.46
N GLY A 152 -13.77 -16.93 -31.41
CA GLY A 152 -14.45 -16.49 -32.62
C GLY A 152 -15.62 -15.54 -32.35
N LEU A 153 -15.60 -14.81 -31.23
CA LEU A 153 -16.70 -13.91 -30.88
C LEU A 153 -16.61 -12.58 -31.63
N TRP A 154 -17.77 -12.05 -31.96
CA TRP A 154 -17.90 -10.68 -32.47
C TRP A 154 -17.38 -9.66 -31.45
N LYS A 155 -16.63 -8.67 -31.91
CA LYS A 155 -16.01 -7.61 -31.08
C LYS A 155 -17.04 -6.55 -30.66
N SER A 156 -17.98 -6.93 -29.79
CA SER A 156 -19.07 -6.07 -29.32
C SER A 156 -18.67 -5.05 -28.24
N ILE A 157 -17.49 -5.19 -27.63
CA ILE A 157 -17.03 -4.30 -26.56
C ILE A 157 -15.86 -3.44 -27.09
N PRO A 158 -16.06 -2.14 -27.40
CA PRO A 158 -15.00 -1.31 -27.96
C PRO A 158 -13.81 -1.16 -27.01
N VAL A 159 -14.07 -0.86 -25.73
CA VAL A 159 -13.04 -0.82 -24.69
C VAL A 159 -13.53 -1.54 -23.44
N LEU A 160 -12.71 -2.45 -22.91
CA LEU A 160 -12.98 -3.14 -21.65
C LEU A 160 -11.98 -2.72 -20.57
N PHE A 161 -12.49 -2.23 -19.44
CA PHE A 161 -11.72 -2.07 -18.21
C PHE A 161 -12.07 -3.18 -17.23
N ALA A 162 -11.15 -4.14 -17.04
CA ALA A 162 -11.31 -5.26 -16.13
C ALA A 162 -10.27 -5.24 -15.01
N GLY A 163 -10.70 -5.04 -13.76
CA GLY A 163 -9.85 -5.14 -12.58
C GLY A 163 -9.97 -3.98 -11.60
N ASN A 164 -9.08 -3.98 -10.61
CA ASN A 164 -9.09 -3.01 -9.53
C ASN A 164 -8.59 -1.63 -10.01
N ASN A 165 -9.10 -0.55 -9.42
CA ASN A 165 -8.78 0.83 -9.81
C ASN A 165 -8.39 1.70 -8.59
N THR A 166 -7.80 1.09 -7.56
CA THR A 166 -7.27 1.79 -6.37
C THR A 166 -6.05 2.64 -6.71
N ALA A 167 -5.56 3.41 -5.72
CA ALA A 167 -4.34 4.21 -5.82
C ALA A 167 -3.11 3.40 -6.30
N LEU A 168 -3.09 2.08 -6.09
CA LEU A 168 -2.06 1.16 -6.61
C LEU A 168 -1.91 1.19 -8.15
N TYR A 169 -2.93 1.69 -8.88
CA TYR A 169 -3.00 1.69 -10.34
C TYR A 169 -3.12 3.11 -10.92
N PRO A 170 -2.15 4.00 -10.71
CA PRO A 170 -2.26 5.40 -11.12
C PRO A 170 -2.41 5.57 -12.64
N TRP A 171 -1.72 4.75 -13.45
CA TRP A 171 -1.88 4.74 -14.91
C TRP A 171 -3.31 4.36 -15.32
N ARG A 172 -3.86 3.29 -14.73
CA ARG A 172 -5.22 2.82 -15.04
C ARG A 172 -6.26 3.88 -14.71
N GLN A 173 -6.13 4.58 -13.59
CA GLN A 173 -7.02 5.68 -13.22
C GLN A 173 -6.99 6.82 -14.26
N ARG A 174 -5.83 7.12 -14.84
CA ARG A 174 -5.73 8.10 -15.93
C ARG A 174 -6.37 7.58 -17.21
N MET A 175 -6.04 6.36 -17.63
CA MET A 175 -6.59 5.76 -18.85
C MET A 175 -8.10 5.62 -18.80
N MET A 176 -8.65 5.15 -17.68
CA MET A 176 -10.10 5.07 -17.49
C MET A 176 -10.76 6.43 -17.69
N ARG A 177 -10.24 7.50 -17.06
CA ARG A 177 -10.81 8.85 -17.20
C ARG A 177 -10.74 9.41 -18.61
N LEU A 178 -9.65 9.15 -19.35
CA LEU A 178 -9.46 9.68 -20.70
C LEU A 178 -10.25 8.88 -21.73
N ILE A 179 -10.10 7.55 -21.71
CA ILE A 179 -10.70 6.67 -22.71
C ILE A 179 -12.22 6.61 -22.52
N SER A 180 -12.73 6.48 -21.28
CA SER A 180 -14.19 6.37 -21.07
C SER A 180 -14.98 7.64 -21.37
N LYS A 181 -14.30 8.79 -21.50
CA LYS A 181 -14.91 10.04 -21.96
C LYS A 181 -15.06 10.12 -23.48
N ASN A 182 -14.22 9.41 -24.21
CA ASN A 182 -14.12 9.51 -25.67
C ASN A 182 -14.60 8.24 -26.39
N TYR A 183 -14.61 7.10 -25.71
CA TYR A 183 -14.96 5.80 -26.29
C TYR A 183 -15.93 5.03 -25.38
N SER A 184 -16.90 4.36 -26.00
CA SER A 184 -17.83 3.46 -25.31
C SER A 184 -17.05 2.37 -24.58
N SER A 185 -17.18 2.33 -23.26
CA SER A 185 -16.35 1.49 -22.39
C SER A 185 -17.21 0.62 -21.48
N LEU A 186 -16.95 -0.68 -21.44
CA LEU A 186 -17.46 -1.57 -20.41
C LEU A 186 -16.50 -1.54 -19.21
N ILE A 187 -17.00 -1.12 -18.05
CA ILE A 187 -16.20 -1.04 -16.81
C ILE A 187 -16.67 -2.13 -15.85
N CYS A 188 -15.80 -3.11 -15.63
CA CYS A 188 -16.02 -4.18 -14.65
C CYS A 188 -15.23 -3.87 -13.38
N ASN A 189 -15.90 -3.26 -12.41
CA ASN A 189 -15.31 -2.92 -11.12
C ASN A 189 -14.91 -4.19 -10.36
N HIS A 190 -13.69 -4.19 -9.79
CA HIS A 190 -13.24 -5.27 -8.93
C HIS A 190 -13.62 -4.98 -7.47
N PRO A 191 -14.35 -5.87 -6.79
CA PRO A 191 -14.82 -5.68 -5.41
C PRO A 191 -13.70 -5.90 -4.36
N GLY A 192 -12.44 -5.67 -4.73
CA GLY A 192 -11.28 -6.01 -3.90
C GLY A 192 -11.11 -7.51 -3.61
N TYR A 193 -10.28 -7.84 -2.62
CA TYR A 193 -9.89 -9.21 -2.25
C TYR A 193 -10.60 -9.75 -1.00
N ALA A 194 -11.60 -9.03 -0.47
CA ALA A 194 -12.31 -9.39 0.76
C ALA A 194 -13.50 -10.34 0.49
N PRO A 195 -13.76 -11.36 1.33
CA PRO A 195 -14.75 -12.39 1.03
C PRO A 195 -16.23 -11.94 1.00
N LYS A 196 -16.97 -12.58 0.08
CA LYS A 196 -18.38 -13.08 0.17
C LYS A 196 -19.63 -12.23 -0.11
N ARG A 197 -19.65 -10.91 -0.38
CA ARG A 197 -20.94 -10.25 -0.74
C ARG A 197 -21.05 -9.52 -2.08
N GLU A 198 -19.96 -8.97 -2.62
CA GLU A 198 -19.99 -8.27 -3.93
C GLU A 198 -19.31 -9.07 -5.06
N GLN A 199 -18.73 -10.24 -4.74
CA GLN A 199 -17.92 -11.04 -5.68
C GLN A 199 -18.72 -11.93 -6.64
N GLN A 200 -20.03 -12.09 -6.42
CA GLN A 200 -20.89 -12.88 -7.31
C GLN A 200 -21.02 -12.29 -8.73
N GLN A 201 -20.57 -11.04 -8.94
CA GLN A 201 -20.61 -10.38 -10.25
C GLN A 201 -19.28 -10.46 -11.03
N ILE A 202 -18.20 -11.02 -10.46
CA ILE A 202 -16.93 -11.16 -11.18
C ILE A 202 -16.99 -12.38 -12.09
N ARG A 203 -16.81 -12.17 -13.39
CA ARG A 203 -16.60 -13.28 -14.34
C ARG A 203 -15.21 -13.88 -14.10
N VAL A 204 -15.13 -15.20 -13.97
CA VAL A 204 -13.89 -15.97 -13.78
C VAL A 204 -13.89 -17.14 -14.75
N GLY A 205 -12.72 -17.59 -15.19
CA GLY A 205 -12.60 -18.72 -16.12
C GLY A 205 -13.13 -18.36 -17.51
N GLU A 206 -13.83 -19.30 -18.15
CA GLU A 206 -14.28 -19.15 -19.55
C GLU A 206 -15.19 -17.91 -19.76
N PRO A 207 -16.15 -17.57 -18.88
CA PRO A 207 -16.90 -16.32 -19.00
C PRO A 207 -16.04 -15.05 -19.03
N TYR A 208 -14.89 -15.05 -18.34
CA TYR A 208 -13.94 -13.94 -18.38
C TYR A 208 -13.14 -13.95 -19.69
N ALA A 209 -12.62 -15.10 -20.10
CA ALA A 209 -11.87 -15.25 -21.35
C ALA A 209 -12.72 -14.88 -22.58
N ARG A 210 -14.01 -15.26 -22.60
CA ARG A 210 -14.96 -14.85 -23.64
C ARG A 210 -15.25 -13.35 -23.62
N MET A 211 -15.31 -12.72 -22.44
CA MET A 211 -15.46 -11.27 -22.33
C MET A 211 -14.23 -10.54 -22.86
N LEU A 212 -13.02 -11.05 -22.60
CA LEU A 212 -11.81 -10.56 -23.24
C LEU A 212 -11.95 -10.73 -24.77
N ASN A 213 -12.22 -11.93 -25.28
CA ASN A 213 -12.34 -12.19 -26.72
C ASN A 213 -13.42 -11.34 -27.43
N ALA A 214 -14.51 -10.95 -26.76
CA ALA A 214 -15.50 -10.04 -27.32
C ALA A 214 -15.08 -8.54 -27.32
N SER A 215 -13.89 -8.22 -26.81
CA SER A 215 -13.39 -6.85 -26.67
C SER A 215 -12.37 -6.48 -27.74
N VAL A 216 -12.40 -5.24 -28.22
CA VAL A 216 -11.41 -4.67 -29.14
C VAL A 216 -10.15 -4.27 -28.37
N PHE A 217 -10.27 -3.27 -27.49
CA PHE A 217 -9.16 -2.78 -26.67
C PHE A 217 -9.35 -3.12 -25.20
N VAL A 218 -8.27 -3.56 -24.54
CA VAL A 218 -8.29 -3.85 -23.10
C VAL A 218 -7.07 -3.23 -22.43
N PRO A 219 -7.25 -2.13 -21.67
CA PRO A 219 -6.17 -1.53 -20.91
C PRO A 219 -5.77 -2.35 -19.68
N SER A 220 -4.47 -2.64 -19.55
CA SER A 220 -3.85 -3.27 -18.38
C SER A 220 -2.58 -2.53 -17.98
N CYS A 221 -2.14 -2.70 -16.74
CA CYS A 221 -0.88 -2.12 -16.26
C CYS A 221 -0.27 -2.95 -15.15
N GLY A 222 1.01 -2.76 -14.91
CA GLY A 222 1.82 -3.52 -13.97
C GLY A 222 1.76 -3.03 -12.53
N THR A 223 0.69 -2.31 -12.14
CA THR A 223 0.65 -1.46 -10.93
C THR A 223 1.71 -0.37 -10.96
N LEU A 224 1.83 0.41 -9.88
CA LEU A 224 2.97 1.33 -9.72
C LEU A 224 4.35 0.64 -9.74
N ALA A 225 4.41 -0.69 -9.53
CA ALA A 225 5.64 -1.48 -9.60
C ALA A 225 6.06 -1.85 -11.03
N LYS A 226 5.23 -1.58 -12.04
CA LYS A 226 5.49 -1.89 -13.46
C LYS A 226 5.78 -3.37 -13.74
N GLU A 227 5.10 -4.25 -13.03
CA GLU A 227 5.21 -5.72 -13.11
C GLU A 227 4.54 -6.31 -14.36
N VAL A 228 5.01 -7.48 -14.80
CA VAL A 228 4.26 -8.29 -15.77
C VAL A 228 3.21 -9.14 -15.06
N VAL A 229 1.98 -8.64 -15.03
CA VAL A 229 0.80 -9.38 -14.52
C VAL A 229 0.16 -10.27 -15.59
N ARG A 230 -0.60 -11.29 -15.15
CA ARG A 230 -1.31 -12.25 -16.02
C ARG A 230 -2.11 -11.59 -17.15
N LYS A 231 -2.79 -10.48 -16.88
CA LYS A 231 -3.59 -9.76 -17.87
C LYS A 231 -2.82 -9.35 -19.12
N HIS A 232 -1.53 -9.05 -19.01
CA HIS A 232 -0.72 -8.74 -20.19
C HIS A 232 -0.64 -9.92 -21.17
N PHE A 233 -0.83 -11.15 -20.69
CA PHE A 233 -0.88 -12.35 -21.52
C PHE A 233 -2.33 -12.78 -21.83
N GLU A 234 -3.24 -12.73 -20.85
CA GLU A 234 -4.65 -13.13 -21.02
C GLU A 234 -5.36 -12.35 -22.14
N ILE A 235 -5.09 -11.04 -22.25
CA ILE A 235 -5.71 -10.15 -23.23
C ILE A 235 -5.31 -10.54 -24.67
N PRO A 236 -4.01 -10.56 -25.05
CA PRO A 236 -3.62 -10.98 -26.39
C PRO A 236 -3.97 -12.45 -26.68
N ALA A 237 -3.89 -13.34 -25.70
CA ALA A 237 -4.27 -14.75 -25.87
C ALA A 237 -5.74 -14.94 -26.28
N CYS A 238 -6.60 -13.96 -25.99
CA CYS A 238 -8.00 -13.93 -26.41
C CYS A 238 -8.24 -13.10 -27.69
N LYS A 239 -7.20 -12.77 -28.46
CA LYS A 239 -7.26 -11.90 -29.64
C LYS A 239 -7.85 -10.51 -29.36
N SER A 240 -7.47 -9.88 -28.26
CA SER A 240 -7.81 -8.48 -28.00
C SER A 240 -6.57 -7.62 -27.96
N CYS A 241 -6.70 -6.36 -28.38
CA CYS A 241 -5.59 -5.43 -28.42
C CYS A 241 -5.26 -4.96 -26.98
N LEU A 242 -4.07 -5.34 -26.51
CA LEU A 242 -3.54 -4.90 -25.23
C LEU A 242 -3.11 -3.44 -25.31
N ILE A 243 -3.67 -2.60 -24.44
CA ILE A 243 -3.15 -1.26 -24.17
C ILE A 243 -2.46 -1.28 -22.81
N THR A 244 -1.21 -0.82 -22.72
CA THR A 244 -0.46 -0.84 -21.45
C THR A 244 0.54 0.29 -21.35
N GLU A 245 1.01 0.57 -20.13
CA GLU A 245 2.15 1.45 -19.92
C GLU A 245 3.45 0.79 -20.42
N PRO A 246 4.42 1.54 -20.95
CA PRO A 246 5.72 0.99 -21.29
C PRO A 246 6.51 0.64 -20.02
N SER A 247 7.11 -0.55 -20.02
CA SER A 247 8.06 -0.98 -18.99
C SER A 247 9.15 -1.91 -19.57
N PRO A 248 10.36 -1.88 -18.98
CA PRO A 248 11.41 -2.83 -19.34
C PRO A 248 10.95 -4.30 -19.20
N ALA A 249 10.14 -4.60 -18.20
CA ALA A 249 9.65 -5.96 -17.95
C ALA A 249 8.73 -6.47 -19.05
N LEU A 250 7.89 -5.60 -19.63
CA LEU A 250 7.05 -5.93 -20.79
C LEU A 250 7.87 -6.09 -22.06
N GLN A 251 8.89 -5.25 -22.27
CA GLN A 251 9.81 -5.40 -23.39
C GLN A 251 10.59 -6.72 -23.32
N ALA A 252 11.02 -7.11 -22.12
CA ALA A 252 11.65 -8.41 -21.88
C ALA A 252 10.69 -9.60 -22.07
N ALA A 253 9.38 -9.37 -21.99
CA ALA A 253 8.36 -10.33 -22.39
C ALA A 253 8.07 -10.31 -23.90
N GLY A 254 8.83 -9.56 -24.70
CA GLY A 254 8.67 -9.48 -26.16
C GLY A 254 7.61 -8.50 -26.65
N PHE A 255 7.02 -7.68 -25.77
CA PHE A 255 6.05 -6.66 -26.19
C PHE A 255 6.73 -5.46 -26.85
N ILE A 256 6.20 -5.05 -27.99
CA ILE A 256 6.69 -3.96 -28.85
C ILE A 256 5.49 -3.07 -29.21
N ASP A 257 5.67 -1.76 -29.01
CA ASP A 257 4.64 -0.75 -29.29
C ASP A 257 4.21 -0.79 -30.76
N MET A 258 2.91 -0.73 -31.00
CA MET A 258 2.27 -0.76 -32.32
C MET A 258 2.62 -1.98 -33.20
N VAL A 259 3.18 -3.04 -32.62
CA VAL A 259 3.48 -4.30 -33.31
C VAL A 259 2.67 -5.46 -32.74
N ASN A 260 2.68 -5.64 -31.41
CA ASN A 260 1.95 -6.75 -30.75
C ASN A 260 1.21 -6.29 -29.47
N CYS A 261 1.31 -5.00 -29.16
CA CYS A 261 0.54 -4.29 -28.15
C CYS A 261 0.56 -2.79 -28.47
N VAL A 262 -0.18 -2.00 -27.70
CA VAL A 262 -0.12 -0.54 -27.71
C VAL A 262 0.45 -0.07 -26.38
N PHE A 263 1.68 0.47 -26.41
CA PHE A 263 2.19 1.24 -25.29
C PHE A 263 1.60 2.65 -25.36
N ALA A 264 1.03 3.13 -24.26
CA ALA A 264 0.41 4.45 -24.24
C ALA A 264 0.47 5.10 -22.86
N ASP A 265 0.37 6.42 -22.84
CA ASP A 265 0.18 7.24 -21.65
C ASP A 265 -0.92 8.29 -21.83
N GLU A 266 -1.07 9.18 -20.87
CA GLU A 266 -2.12 10.21 -20.91
C GLU A 266 -2.02 11.19 -22.07
N HIS A 267 -0.89 11.24 -22.77
CA HIS A 267 -0.62 12.21 -23.84
C HIS A 267 -0.89 11.64 -25.23
N ASP A 268 -0.73 10.33 -25.45
CA ASP A 268 -0.82 9.72 -26.79
C ASP A 268 -1.96 8.69 -26.95
N VAL A 269 -2.60 8.26 -25.87
CA VAL A 269 -3.55 7.13 -25.90
C VAL A 269 -4.74 7.38 -26.83
N LEU A 270 -5.29 8.61 -26.83
CA LEU A 270 -6.45 8.95 -27.63
C LEU A 270 -6.13 8.96 -29.13
N ASP A 271 -4.94 9.42 -29.50
CA ASP A 271 -4.47 9.47 -30.88
C ASP A 271 -4.23 8.05 -31.41
N LYS A 272 -3.59 7.19 -30.61
CA LYS A 272 -3.37 5.78 -30.95
C LYS A 272 -4.68 5.01 -31.11
N LEU A 273 -5.63 5.20 -30.20
CA LEU A 273 -6.97 4.60 -30.31
C LEU A 273 -7.70 5.09 -31.58
N SER A 274 -7.68 6.40 -31.84
CA SER A 274 -8.34 7.00 -33.00
C SER A 274 -7.76 6.45 -34.31
N PHE A 275 -6.43 6.38 -34.40
CA PHE A 275 -5.74 5.78 -35.53
C PHE A 275 -6.19 4.33 -35.74
N LEU A 276 -6.18 3.49 -34.70
CA LEU A 276 -6.49 2.07 -34.83
C LEU A 276 -7.96 1.79 -35.12
N PHE A 277 -8.90 2.59 -34.59
CA PHE A 277 -10.32 2.47 -34.97
C PHE A 277 -10.56 2.81 -36.45
N ASN A 278 -9.72 3.67 -37.04
CA ASN A 278 -9.82 4.05 -38.46
C ASN A 278 -8.94 3.18 -39.38
N ASN A 279 -8.11 2.29 -38.84
CA ASN A 279 -7.18 1.45 -39.59
C ASN A 279 -7.28 0.00 -39.12
N GLN A 280 -8.34 -0.68 -39.57
CA GLN A 280 -8.69 -2.03 -39.14
C GLN A 280 -7.57 -3.05 -39.45
N ASP A 281 -6.91 -2.96 -40.61
CA ASP A 281 -5.82 -3.87 -40.98
C ASP A 281 -4.63 -3.76 -40.01
N ALA A 282 -4.30 -2.53 -39.57
CA ALA A 282 -3.23 -2.30 -38.61
C ALA A 282 -3.60 -2.87 -37.23
N LEU A 283 -4.86 -2.68 -36.81
CA LEU A 283 -5.37 -3.26 -35.57
C LEU A 283 -5.34 -4.79 -35.60
N GLU A 284 -5.77 -5.40 -36.70
CA GLU A 284 -5.76 -6.85 -36.88
C GLU A 284 -4.35 -7.42 -36.87
N ALA A 285 -3.40 -6.76 -37.54
CA ALA A 285 -1.99 -7.14 -37.50
C ALA A 285 -1.42 -7.12 -36.07
N ILE A 286 -1.73 -6.06 -35.30
CA ILE A 286 -1.28 -5.95 -33.90
C ILE A 286 -1.90 -7.05 -33.03
N VAL A 287 -3.21 -7.28 -33.17
CA VAL A 287 -3.93 -8.31 -32.41
C VAL A 287 -3.39 -9.70 -32.73
N GLN A 288 -3.14 -10.00 -34.01
CA GLN A 288 -2.61 -11.29 -34.43
C GLN A 288 -1.19 -11.51 -33.92
N ALA A 289 -0.30 -10.52 -34.04
CA ALA A 289 1.05 -10.61 -33.52
C ALA A 289 1.09 -10.74 -31.98
N GLY A 290 0.18 -10.07 -31.27
CA GLY A 290 0.01 -10.22 -29.82
C GLY A 290 -0.44 -11.63 -29.43
N PHE A 291 -1.43 -12.17 -30.15
CA PHE A 291 -1.89 -13.54 -29.96
C PHE A 291 -0.77 -14.56 -30.21
N ASP A 292 -0.03 -14.41 -31.31
CA ASP A 292 1.06 -15.31 -31.70
C ASP A 292 2.18 -15.29 -30.67
N LEU A 293 2.61 -14.10 -30.22
CA LEU A 293 3.62 -13.96 -29.16
C LEU A 293 3.24 -14.73 -27.90
N VAL A 294 1.99 -14.58 -27.42
CA VAL A 294 1.57 -15.22 -26.18
C VAL A 294 1.46 -16.73 -26.35
N HIS A 295 0.87 -17.21 -27.43
CA HIS A 295 0.70 -18.65 -27.67
C HIS A 295 2.02 -19.37 -28.00
N SER A 296 3.03 -18.66 -28.52
CA SER A 296 4.37 -19.22 -28.74
C SER A 296 5.25 -19.21 -27.49
N SER A 297 5.11 -18.21 -26.61
CA SER A 297 6.15 -17.90 -25.60
C SER A 297 5.63 -17.76 -24.16
N HIS A 298 4.33 -17.49 -23.95
CA HIS A 298 3.79 -17.15 -22.63
C HIS A 298 2.66 -18.05 -22.14
N THR A 299 2.56 -19.27 -22.65
CA THR A 299 1.68 -20.31 -22.10
C THR A 299 2.38 -21.11 -21.00
N MET A 300 1.61 -21.90 -20.23
CA MET A 300 2.18 -22.81 -19.23
C MET A 300 3.19 -23.82 -19.82
N LYS A 301 3.12 -24.11 -21.13
CA LYS A 301 4.04 -25.02 -21.83
C LYS A 301 5.47 -24.47 -21.95
N GLN A 302 5.66 -23.16 -21.77
CA GLN A 302 6.98 -22.50 -21.77
C GLN A 302 7.45 -22.11 -20.35
N ARG A 303 6.88 -22.70 -19.29
CA ARG A 303 7.21 -22.38 -17.90
C ARG A 303 8.00 -23.48 -17.19
N ASN A 304 9.03 -23.99 -17.87
CA ASN A 304 9.89 -25.08 -17.39
C ASN A 304 11.12 -24.60 -16.58
N GLN A 305 11.19 -23.35 -16.11
CA GLN A 305 12.37 -22.81 -15.41
C GLN A 305 12.78 -23.65 -14.19
N ILE A 306 11.82 -24.20 -13.44
CA ILE A 306 12.10 -25.09 -12.30
C ILE A 306 12.71 -26.43 -12.77
N LEU A 307 12.28 -26.97 -13.91
CA LEU A 307 12.88 -28.15 -14.53
C LEU A 307 14.30 -27.85 -15.02
N GLN A 308 14.49 -26.74 -15.72
CA GLN A 308 15.82 -26.29 -16.17
C GLN A 308 16.77 -26.16 -14.98
N TRP A 309 16.33 -25.55 -13.88
CA TRP A 309 17.14 -25.47 -12.67
C TRP A 309 17.49 -26.85 -12.12
N TYR A 310 16.53 -27.78 -12.04
CA TYR A 310 16.78 -29.14 -11.56
C TYR A 310 17.82 -29.87 -12.40
N GLU A 311 17.69 -29.83 -13.72
CA GLU A 311 18.62 -30.46 -14.67
C GLU A 311 20.02 -29.84 -14.57
N LEU A 312 20.10 -28.51 -14.57
CA LEU A 312 21.37 -27.79 -14.47
C LEU A 312 22.04 -28.00 -13.11
N ASN A 313 21.26 -28.06 -12.02
CA ASN A 313 21.80 -28.30 -10.68
C ASN A 313 22.40 -29.70 -10.56
N LYS A 314 21.83 -30.71 -11.24
CA LYS A 314 22.42 -32.05 -11.31
C LYS A 314 23.70 -32.09 -12.14
N ALA A 315 23.80 -31.26 -13.18
CA ALA A 315 24.96 -31.22 -14.09
C ALA A 315 26.08 -30.27 -13.62
N ALA A 316 25.78 -29.33 -12.71
CA ALA A 316 26.67 -28.26 -12.30
C ALA A 316 27.98 -28.78 -11.68
N GLN A 317 29.09 -28.21 -12.12
CA GLN A 317 30.38 -28.41 -11.47
C GLN A 317 30.57 -27.44 -10.27
N PRO A 318 31.44 -27.73 -9.29
CA PRO A 318 31.61 -26.88 -8.10
C PRO A 318 32.02 -25.42 -8.39
N HIS A 319 32.64 -25.16 -9.54
CA HIS A 319 33.04 -23.83 -9.99
C HIS A 319 31.98 -23.13 -10.84
N GLN A 320 30.83 -23.77 -11.07
CA GLN A 320 29.76 -23.23 -11.89
C GLN A 320 28.58 -22.82 -11.02
N ARG A 321 27.77 -21.90 -11.55
CA ARG A 321 26.51 -21.49 -10.95
C ARG A 321 25.45 -21.33 -12.03
N ILE A 322 24.19 -21.46 -11.61
CA ILE A 322 23.04 -21.26 -12.48
C ILE A 322 22.66 -19.78 -12.45
N VAL A 323 22.48 -19.20 -13.63
CA VAL A 323 21.99 -17.82 -13.81
C VAL A 323 20.77 -17.82 -14.71
N GLN A 324 19.93 -16.80 -14.53
CA GLN A 324 18.82 -16.48 -15.42
C GLN A 324 19.00 -15.04 -15.90
N PRO A 325 19.39 -14.82 -17.17
CA PRO A 325 19.72 -13.47 -17.64
C PRO A 325 18.50 -12.53 -17.64
N GLY A 326 17.30 -13.04 -17.89
CA GLY A 326 16.06 -12.27 -17.85
C GLY A 326 14.87 -13.12 -17.40
N PRO A 327 13.75 -12.51 -16.95
CA PRO A 327 12.64 -13.25 -16.34
C PRO A 327 11.97 -14.28 -17.27
N PHE A 328 12.09 -14.11 -18.58
CA PHE A 328 11.55 -15.01 -19.60
C PHE A 328 12.63 -15.78 -20.37
N GLU A 329 13.91 -15.59 -20.03
CA GLU A 329 15.03 -16.27 -20.66
C GLU A 329 15.33 -17.61 -19.99
N PRO A 330 15.89 -18.58 -20.75
CA PRO A 330 16.29 -19.86 -20.19
C PRO A 330 17.44 -19.72 -19.18
N LEU A 331 17.43 -20.61 -18.19
CA LEU A 331 18.51 -20.75 -17.22
C LEU A 331 19.73 -21.39 -17.90
N ARG A 332 20.92 -20.99 -17.46
CA ARG A 332 22.19 -21.54 -17.96
C ARG A 332 23.27 -21.60 -16.90
N LEU A 333 24.23 -22.50 -17.08
CA LEU A 333 25.44 -22.55 -16.27
C LEU A 333 26.45 -21.50 -16.75
N VAL A 334 27.11 -20.86 -15.79
CA VAL A 334 28.26 -19.98 -16.02
C VAL A 334 29.34 -20.29 -15.01
N ASP A 335 30.59 -20.04 -15.37
CA ASP A 335 31.70 -20.09 -14.41
C ASP A 335 31.49 -19.03 -13.33
N ALA A 336 31.72 -19.41 -12.08
CA ALA A 336 31.53 -18.60 -10.89
C ALA A 336 32.53 -17.44 -10.86
N SER A 337 32.20 -16.36 -11.58
CA SER A 337 32.78 -15.04 -11.40
C SER A 337 31.99 -14.24 -10.35
N PRO A 338 32.60 -13.29 -9.64
CA PRO A 338 31.98 -12.55 -8.53
C PRO A 338 30.86 -11.58 -8.94
N THR A 339 30.43 -11.54 -10.20
CA THR A 339 29.33 -10.67 -10.66
C THR A 339 27.98 -11.20 -10.17
N SER A 340 27.03 -10.34 -9.78
CA SER A 340 25.71 -10.78 -9.26
C SER A 340 24.94 -11.68 -10.24
N ASN A 341 24.10 -12.59 -9.74
CA ASN A 341 23.30 -13.53 -10.55
C ASN A 341 22.19 -12.86 -11.37
N VAL A 342 21.98 -11.56 -11.20
CA VAL A 342 20.83 -10.85 -11.75
C VAL A 342 21.30 -9.68 -12.60
N ALA A 343 21.48 -9.91 -13.90
CA ALA A 343 21.28 -8.85 -14.90
C ALA A 343 19.76 -8.64 -15.09
N GLY A 344 19.03 -8.48 -13.98
CA GLY A 344 17.58 -8.47 -13.98
C GLY A 344 17.07 -7.20 -14.63
N VAL A 345 16.04 -7.36 -15.44
CA VAL A 345 15.26 -6.25 -15.97
C VAL A 345 14.65 -5.50 -14.79
N VAL A 346 15.12 -4.28 -14.55
CA VAL A 346 14.63 -3.41 -13.46
C VAL A 346 13.36 -2.72 -13.94
N PRO A 347 12.15 -3.06 -13.42
CA PRO A 347 10.93 -2.47 -13.94
C PRO A 347 10.79 -0.98 -13.62
N GLY A 348 11.45 -0.50 -12.56
CA GLY A 348 11.56 0.92 -12.24
C GLY A 348 10.31 1.48 -11.57
N GLY A 349 9.80 0.76 -10.58
CA GLY A 349 8.56 1.10 -9.87
C GLY A 349 8.60 2.47 -9.17
N LEU A 350 7.46 3.17 -9.14
CA LEU A 350 7.36 4.49 -8.49
C LEU A 350 7.60 4.41 -6.98
N HIS A 351 7.15 3.36 -6.30
CA HIS A 351 7.35 3.17 -4.86
C HIS A 351 8.82 3.13 -4.48
N LEU A 352 9.64 2.37 -5.22
CA LEU A 352 11.08 2.28 -4.95
C LEU A 352 11.80 3.60 -5.23
N ARG A 353 11.40 4.34 -6.27
CA ARG A 353 11.93 5.69 -6.51
C ARG A 353 11.58 6.66 -5.38
N LEU A 354 10.37 6.61 -4.84
CA LEU A 354 9.97 7.41 -3.68
C LEU A 354 10.79 7.04 -2.43
N LEU A 355 11.01 5.74 -2.19
CA LEU A 355 11.87 5.28 -1.09
C LEU A 355 13.30 5.78 -1.27
N GLN A 356 13.92 5.60 -2.45
CA GLN A 356 15.29 6.05 -2.72
C GLN A 356 15.46 7.57 -2.57
N GLN A 357 14.50 8.37 -3.05
CA GLN A 357 14.52 9.82 -2.87
C GLN A 357 14.39 10.20 -1.40
N GLY A 358 13.50 9.53 -0.66
CA GLY A 358 13.38 9.70 0.78
C GLY A 358 14.65 9.31 1.52
N ASP A 359 15.29 8.20 1.15
CA ASP A 359 16.50 7.67 1.79
C ASP A 359 17.66 8.69 1.63
N ARG A 360 17.75 9.38 0.47
CA ARG A 360 18.71 10.49 0.26
C ARG A 360 18.45 11.69 1.17
N LEU A 361 17.18 12.10 1.32
CA LEU A 361 16.80 13.21 2.21
C LEU A 361 17.02 12.86 3.68
N LEU A 362 16.73 11.62 4.07
CA LEU A 362 16.99 11.08 5.40
C LEU A 362 18.49 11.12 5.71
N ALA A 363 19.34 10.71 4.77
CA ALA A 363 20.81 10.80 4.91
C ALA A 363 21.31 12.25 5.06
N GLN A 364 20.62 13.21 4.44
CA GLN A 364 20.87 14.65 4.56
C GLN A 364 20.27 15.27 5.83
N ARG A 365 19.67 14.48 6.72
CA ARG A 365 18.95 14.93 7.92
C ARG A 365 17.75 15.84 7.63
N ASN A 366 17.19 15.80 6.41
CA ASN A 366 15.93 16.47 6.05
C ASN A 366 14.76 15.50 6.30
N TYR A 367 14.34 15.41 7.56
CA TYR A 367 13.39 14.40 8.01
C TYR A 367 11.95 14.68 7.55
N GLU A 368 11.56 15.94 7.43
CA GLU A 368 10.22 16.37 7.04
C GLU A 368 9.94 16.02 5.57
N ASP A 369 10.87 16.33 4.66
CA ASP A 369 10.68 16.00 3.25
C ASP A 369 10.85 14.50 2.97
N ALA A 370 11.76 13.82 3.69
CA ALA A 370 11.86 12.36 3.64
C ALA A 370 10.53 11.70 4.07
N GLU A 371 9.96 12.13 5.18
CA GLU A 371 8.68 11.65 5.69
C GLU A 371 7.55 11.83 4.65
N ARG A 372 7.47 12.98 3.98
CA ARG A 372 6.46 13.23 2.93
C ARG A 372 6.54 12.20 1.81
N LEU A 373 7.74 11.82 1.38
CA LEU A 373 7.94 10.81 0.34
C LEU A 373 7.56 9.41 0.82
N TYR A 374 7.93 9.04 2.04
CA TYR A 374 7.56 7.75 2.62
C TYR A 374 6.05 7.62 2.87
N LEU A 375 5.40 8.69 3.34
CA LEU A 375 3.93 8.74 3.48
C LEU A 375 3.26 8.62 2.11
N LYS A 376 3.78 9.29 1.08
CA LYS A 376 3.26 9.14 -0.30
C LYS A 376 3.38 7.70 -0.79
N CYS A 377 4.50 7.02 -0.51
CA CYS A 377 4.66 5.60 -0.80
C CYS A 377 3.63 4.74 -0.04
N ALA A 378 3.46 4.97 1.27
CA ALA A 378 2.49 4.25 2.10
C ALA A 378 1.03 4.54 1.71
N GLN A 379 0.71 5.72 1.15
CA GLN A 379 -0.62 6.01 0.61
C GLN A 379 -0.94 5.15 -0.61
N TYR A 380 0.06 4.86 -1.45
CA TYR A 380 -0.10 3.98 -2.58
C TYR A 380 -0.18 2.50 -2.17
N ILE A 381 0.67 2.07 -1.23
CA ILE A 381 0.74 0.69 -0.74
C ILE A 381 0.73 0.68 0.80
N PRO A 382 -0.46 0.75 1.44
CA PRO A 382 -0.57 0.86 2.90
C PRO A 382 0.01 -0.33 3.67
N TRP A 383 0.09 -1.50 3.06
CA TRP A 383 0.61 -2.73 3.68
C TRP A 383 2.11 -2.95 3.45
N MET A 384 2.80 -2.13 2.65
CA MET A 384 4.24 -2.30 2.38
C MET A 384 5.07 -2.04 3.66
N PRO A 385 5.94 -2.96 4.09
CA PRO A 385 6.75 -2.79 5.30
C PRO A 385 7.82 -1.69 5.20
N GLU A 386 8.47 -1.56 4.05
CA GLU A 386 9.60 -0.66 3.83
C GLU A 386 9.32 0.80 4.19
N PRO A 387 8.25 1.46 3.70
CA PRO A 387 7.95 2.83 4.09
C PRO A 387 7.66 2.96 5.60
N LYS A 388 7.10 1.94 6.26
CA LYS A 388 6.84 1.96 7.72
C LYS A 388 8.13 1.98 8.52
N LEU A 389 9.14 1.20 8.11
CA LEU A 389 10.47 1.27 8.72
C LEU A 389 11.08 2.67 8.52
N ARG A 390 11.00 3.25 7.33
CA ARG A 390 11.55 4.60 7.09
C ARG A 390 10.82 5.70 7.87
N LEU A 391 9.49 5.60 7.99
CA LEU A 391 8.70 6.51 8.84
C LEU A 391 9.09 6.37 10.32
N THR A 392 9.40 5.15 10.76
CA THR A 392 9.94 4.88 12.10
C THR A 392 11.26 5.64 12.31
N LEU A 393 12.18 5.57 11.35
CA LEU A 393 13.46 6.30 11.40
C LEU A 393 13.25 7.82 11.48
N CYS A 394 12.42 8.40 10.61
CA CYS A 394 12.08 9.82 10.64
C CYS A 394 11.50 10.23 12.01
N ASP A 395 10.54 9.46 12.53
CA ASP A 395 9.91 9.78 13.81
C ASP A 395 10.89 9.66 14.99
N LEU A 396 11.83 8.70 14.99
CA LEU A 396 12.87 8.62 16.02
C LEU A 396 13.80 9.83 16.00
N HIS A 397 14.26 10.26 14.82
CA HIS A 397 15.11 11.44 14.69
C HIS A 397 14.39 12.76 15.05
N LYS A 398 13.07 12.81 14.90
CA LYS A 398 12.24 13.96 15.33
C LYS A 398 11.79 13.89 16.80
N GLY A 399 12.17 12.86 17.54
CA GLY A 399 11.80 12.71 18.95
C GLY A 399 10.41 12.09 19.22
N ASN A 400 9.77 11.52 18.20
CA ASN A 400 8.42 10.97 18.24
C ASN A 400 8.39 9.44 18.44
N ALA A 401 9.05 8.93 19.49
CA ALA A 401 9.20 7.49 19.76
C ALA A 401 7.87 6.70 19.75
N ARG A 402 6.78 7.29 20.23
CA ARG A 402 5.45 6.65 20.24
C ARG A 402 4.91 6.39 18.82
N ARG A 403 5.10 7.35 17.92
CA ARG A 403 4.65 7.23 16.53
C ARG A 403 5.53 6.24 15.77
N ALA A 404 6.84 6.26 16.03
CA ALA A 404 7.79 5.25 15.56
C ALA A 404 7.35 3.84 15.96
N LEU A 405 7.03 3.59 17.24
CA LEU A 405 6.49 2.30 17.70
C LEU A 405 5.22 1.90 16.96
N SER A 406 4.31 2.84 16.68
CA SER A 406 3.07 2.55 15.93
C SER A 406 3.34 2.07 14.52
N TRP A 407 4.29 2.69 13.81
CA TRP A 407 4.64 2.31 12.45
C TRP A 407 5.29 0.93 12.38
N ILE A 408 6.32 0.69 13.22
CA ILE A 408 7.09 -0.55 13.14
C ILE A 408 6.35 -1.77 13.71
N SER A 409 5.42 -1.55 14.64
CA SER A 409 4.61 -2.66 15.20
C SER A 409 3.70 -3.31 14.16
N GLU A 410 3.28 -2.57 13.13
CA GLU A 410 2.32 -3.06 12.16
C GLU A 410 2.85 -4.21 11.28
N PRO A 411 4.00 -4.09 10.58
CA PRO A 411 4.55 -5.20 9.80
C PRO A 411 5.00 -6.37 10.69
N ILE A 412 5.54 -6.11 11.89
CA ILE A 412 5.89 -7.17 12.86
C ILE A 412 4.65 -7.96 13.28
N GLN A 413 3.54 -7.27 13.57
CA GLN A 413 2.29 -7.93 13.93
C GLN A 413 1.78 -8.80 12.79
N PHE A 414 1.82 -8.30 11.56
CA PHE A 414 1.44 -9.08 10.38
C PHE A 414 2.29 -10.36 10.31
N THR A 415 3.62 -10.24 10.34
CA THR A 415 4.55 -11.37 10.23
C THR A 415 4.34 -12.43 11.32
N LEU A 416 4.21 -12.00 12.59
CA LEU A 416 4.11 -12.93 13.72
C LEU A 416 2.70 -13.47 13.97
N SER A 417 1.66 -12.66 13.73
CA SER A 417 0.27 -13.01 14.10
C SER A 417 -0.56 -13.47 12.91
N GLU A 418 -0.52 -12.71 11.81
CA GLU A 418 -1.36 -12.98 10.63
C GLU A 418 -0.71 -14.04 9.74
N TYR A 419 0.56 -13.84 9.40
CA TYR A 419 1.35 -14.80 8.62
C TYR A 419 1.85 -15.99 9.46
N ARG A 420 2.03 -15.80 10.77
CA ARG A 420 2.49 -16.84 11.73
C ARG A 420 3.88 -17.39 11.40
N ALA A 421 4.82 -16.50 11.11
CA ALA A 421 6.24 -16.84 11.04
C ALA A 421 6.79 -17.19 12.43
N ALA A 422 7.90 -17.91 12.48
CA ALA A 422 8.58 -18.25 13.74
C ALA A 422 9.28 -17.03 14.37
N ASP A 423 9.73 -16.09 13.54
CA ASP A 423 10.43 -14.87 13.92
C ASP A 423 10.07 -13.70 12.98
N PRO A 424 10.25 -12.45 13.44
CA PRO A 424 10.01 -11.26 12.62
C PRO A 424 11.16 -11.01 11.64
N ASP A 425 11.00 -10.02 10.75
CA ASP A 425 12.15 -9.49 10.03
C ASP A 425 13.17 -8.90 11.03
N PRO A 426 14.46 -9.24 10.92
CA PRO A 426 15.46 -8.84 11.90
C PRO A 426 15.70 -7.33 11.96
N VAL A 427 15.57 -6.60 10.84
CA VAL A 427 15.74 -5.15 10.80
C VAL A 427 14.52 -4.49 11.43
N GLU A 428 13.31 -4.97 11.14
CA GLU A 428 12.11 -4.46 11.82
C GLU A 428 12.20 -4.64 13.33
N TRP A 429 12.65 -5.82 13.77
CA TRP A 429 12.81 -6.12 15.19
C TRP A 429 13.89 -5.28 15.86
N ALA A 430 15.01 -5.01 15.18
CA ALA A 430 16.04 -4.11 15.67
C ALA A 430 15.48 -2.71 15.97
N TYR A 431 14.70 -2.16 15.04
CA TYR A 431 14.12 -0.82 15.21
C TYR A 431 12.92 -0.78 16.15
N PHE A 432 12.22 -1.91 16.38
CA PHE A 432 11.27 -2.03 17.49
C PHE A 432 11.98 -1.91 18.85
N ILE A 433 13.13 -2.57 19.02
CA ILE A 433 13.95 -2.47 20.23
C ILE A 433 14.43 -1.02 20.43
N ILE A 434 14.95 -0.37 19.38
CA ILE A 434 15.43 1.03 19.44
C ILE A 434 14.29 1.98 19.79
N ALA A 435 13.12 1.83 19.16
CA ALA A 435 11.96 2.67 19.46
C ALA A 435 11.48 2.50 20.90
N THR A 436 11.61 1.29 21.46
CA THR A 436 11.30 0.99 22.87
C THR A 436 12.31 1.66 23.83
N LEU A 437 13.60 1.63 23.51
CA LEU A 437 14.63 2.40 24.25
C LEU A 437 14.29 3.90 24.25
N CYS A 438 13.88 4.43 23.11
CA CYS A 438 13.50 5.83 22.94
C CYS A 438 12.19 6.19 23.68
N SER A 439 11.28 5.25 23.93
CA SER A 439 10.00 5.49 24.62
C SER A 439 10.07 5.34 26.15
N ASN A 440 11.27 5.27 26.73
CA ASN A 440 11.51 5.12 28.17
C ASN A 440 11.14 3.75 28.78
N ASP A 441 11.27 2.65 28.03
CA ASP A 441 11.08 1.30 28.56
C ASP A 441 12.31 0.40 28.31
N VAL A 442 13.41 0.67 29.03
CA VAL A 442 14.66 -0.11 28.92
C VAL A 442 14.42 -1.60 29.29
N ALA A 443 13.53 -1.86 30.25
CA ALA A 443 13.21 -3.22 30.66
C ALA A 443 12.51 -4.01 29.54
N GLU A 444 11.60 -3.39 28.79
CA GLU A 444 11.00 -4.01 27.61
C GLU A 444 12.03 -4.19 26.49
N ALA A 445 12.91 -3.22 26.25
CA ALA A 445 13.98 -3.37 25.26
C ALA A 445 14.89 -4.58 25.57
N VAL A 446 15.22 -4.81 26.85
CA VAL A 446 15.93 -6.03 27.31
C VAL A 446 15.11 -7.29 27.05
N ARG A 447 13.80 -7.30 27.30
CA ARG A 447 12.94 -8.46 27.00
C ARG A 447 12.92 -8.77 25.51
N CYS A 448 12.70 -7.76 24.67
CA CYS A 448 12.62 -7.91 23.22
C CYS A 448 13.95 -8.37 22.60
N ALA A 449 15.09 -7.85 23.11
CA ALA A 449 16.42 -8.26 22.65
C ALA A 449 16.69 -9.76 22.85
N ASN A 450 16.12 -10.36 23.91
CA ASN A 450 16.28 -11.77 24.27
C ASN A 450 15.18 -12.69 23.70
N GLN A 451 14.18 -12.16 23.00
CA GLN A 451 12.99 -12.93 22.61
C GLN A 451 13.27 -13.95 21.48
N PHE A 452 14.14 -13.59 20.54
CA PHE A 452 14.48 -14.42 19.37
C PHE A 452 16.00 -14.65 19.33
N PRO A 453 16.59 -15.41 20.27
CA PRO A 453 18.04 -15.52 20.39
C PRO A 453 18.71 -16.15 19.16
N TRP A 454 18.00 -17.00 18.41
CA TRP A 454 18.51 -17.61 17.18
C TRP A 454 18.53 -16.65 15.98
N LEU A 455 17.79 -15.55 16.02
CA LEU A 455 17.68 -14.61 14.91
C LEU A 455 18.96 -13.76 14.84
N ASP A 456 19.78 -13.99 13.82
CA ASP A 456 21.08 -13.34 13.64
C ASP A 456 21.06 -12.37 12.45
N HIS A 457 21.36 -11.10 12.69
CA HIS A 457 21.51 -10.07 11.66
C HIS A 457 22.34 -8.92 12.22
N GLU A 458 23.13 -8.27 11.39
CA GLU A 458 24.03 -7.17 11.78
C GLU A 458 23.31 -6.05 12.55
N GLU A 459 22.26 -5.46 11.97
CA GLU A 459 21.41 -4.44 12.62
C GLU A 459 20.79 -4.89 13.96
N LEU A 460 20.27 -6.11 14.04
CA LEU A 460 19.71 -6.64 15.28
C LEU A 460 20.80 -6.84 16.35
N ASN A 461 21.98 -7.29 15.94
CA ASN A 461 23.11 -7.46 16.85
C ASN A 461 23.61 -6.13 17.37
N ARG A 462 23.60 -5.06 16.56
CA ARG A 462 23.88 -3.69 17.03
C ARG A 462 22.86 -3.23 18.06
N ALA A 463 21.56 -3.43 17.80
CA ALA A 463 20.50 -3.13 18.77
C ALA A 463 20.67 -3.90 20.08
N ARG A 464 21.01 -5.20 20.03
CA ARG A 464 21.32 -6.00 21.22
C ARG A 464 22.54 -5.44 21.99
N ARG A 465 23.62 -5.08 21.30
CA ARG A 465 24.79 -4.44 21.93
C ARG A 465 24.42 -3.14 22.62
N ALA A 466 23.62 -2.29 21.97
CA ALA A 466 23.12 -1.05 22.57
C ALA A 466 22.32 -1.31 23.86
N VAL A 467 21.42 -2.29 23.86
CA VAL A 467 20.66 -2.65 25.06
C VAL A 467 21.58 -3.18 26.16
N ALA A 468 22.60 -3.98 25.82
CA ALA A 468 23.56 -4.50 26.81
C ALA A 468 24.33 -3.35 27.48
N ILE A 469 24.83 -2.39 26.70
CA ILE A 469 25.52 -1.20 27.19
C ILE A 469 24.61 -0.39 28.13
N LEU A 470 23.37 -0.13 27.72
CA LEU A 470 22.44 0.75 28.44
C LEU A 470 21.78 0.12 29.66
N SER A 471 21.69 -1.21 29.70
CA SER A 471 21.07 -1.94 30.83
C SER A 471 22.09 -2.50 31.82
N GLY A 472 23.38 -2.53 31.46
CA GLY A 472 24.43 -3.22 32.23
C GLY A 472 24.23 -4.74 32.31
N ARG A 473 23.36 -5.31 31.47
CA ARG A 473 23.06 -6.75 31.44
C ARG A 473 23.69 -7.41 30.23
N THR A 474 24.20 -8.62 30.43
CA THR A 474 24.65 -9.48 29.33
C THR A 474 23.45 -9.96 28.54
N ILE A 475 23.46 -9.75 27.22
CA ILE A 475 22.49 -10.31 26.29
C ILE A 475 23.16 -11.49 25.59
N ALA A 476 22.56 -12.67 25.68
CA ALA A 476 23.10 -13.87 25.06
C ALA A 476 23.17 -13.67 23.54
N PRO A 477 24.36 -13.79 22.91
CA PRO A 477 24.45 -13.80 21.46
C PRO A 477 23.77 -15.04 20.88
N PRO A 478 23.42 -15.03 19.57
CA PRO A 478 22.94 -16.23 18.89
C PRO A 478 23.93 -17.37 19.06
N ALA A 479 23.41 -18.57 19.36
CA ALA A 479 24.21 -19.78 19.54
C ALA A 479 25.15 -19.99 18.34
N ASP A 480 26.40 -20.33 18.63
CA ASP A 480 27.46 -20.45 17.63
C ASP A 480 27.22 -21.70 16.77
N VAL A 481 26.89 -21.51 15.48
CA VAL A 481 26.72 -22.58 14.50
C VAL A 481 27.81 -22.44 13.44
N GLY A 482 29.03 -22.90 13.75
CA GLY A 482 30.09 -23.19 12.77
C GLY A 482 30.65 -22.03 11.91
N GLU A 483 31.75 -22.31 11.22
CA GLU A 483 32.72 -21.35 10.65
C GLU A 483 32.28 -20.49 9.44
N ARG A 484 30.98 -20.33 9.17
CA ARG A 484 30.47 -19.27 8.27
C ARG A 484 29.09 -18.82 8.75
N ARG A 485 29.05 -17.75 9.55
CA ARG A 485 27.80 -17.08 9.94
C ARG A 485 27.11 -16.53 8.69
N VAL A 486 26.07 -17.22 8.22
CA VAL A 486 25.15 -16.65 7.23
C VAL A 486 24.13 -15.83 8.01
N HIS A 487 24.21 -14.51 7.93
CA HIS A 487 23.22 -13.63 8.56
C HIS A 487 21.86 -13.84 7.91
N ARG A 488 20.80 -13.79 8.73
CA ARG A 488 19.42 -13.82 8.28
C ARG A 488 19.19 -12.70 7.27
N ARG A 489 18.54 -13.00 6.15
CA ARG A 489 18.23 -12.01 5.11
C ARG A 489 17.00 -11.20 5.49
N SER A 490 17.05 -9.89 5.27
CA SER A 490 15.94 -8.95 5.51
C SER A 490 15.31 -8.47 4.20
N ILE A 491 14.02 -8.12 4.24
CA ILE A 491 13.36 -7.41 3.14
C ILE A 491 13.79 -5.94 3.04
N HIS A 492 14.42 -5.40 4.10
CA HIS A 492 14.85 -4.03 4.15
C HIS A 492 16.28 -3.85 3.62
N GLN A 493 16.46 -2.83 2.81
CA GLN A 493 17.77 -2.29 2.45
C GLN A 493 17.97 -0.98 3.19
N LEU A 494 18.90 -0.98 4.14
CA LEU A 494 19.38 0.24 4.81
C LEU A 494 20.79 0.54 4.29
N PRO A 495 21.22 1.82 4.27
CA PRO A 495 22.59 2.16 3.91
C PRO A 495 23.59 1.40 4.79
N GLN A 496 24.63 0.84 4.17
CA GLN A 496 25.74 0.25 4.93
C GLN A 496 26.39 1.34 5.80
N CYS A 497 26.50 1.07 7.09
CA CYS A 497 27.17 1.95 8.03
C CYS A 497 28.05 1.12 8.96
N ASN A 498 29.17 1.72 9.39
CA ASN A 498 30.00 1.10 10.42
C ASN A 498 29.38 1.30 11.80
N ASP A 499 29.88 0.56 12.78
CA ASP A 499 29.37 0.62 14.16
C ASP A 499 29.44 2.04 14.74
N GLN A 500 30.50 2.80 14.46
CA GLN A 500 30.64 4.19 14.95
C GLN A 500 29.50 5.09 14.45
N ALA A 501 29.22 5.06 13.15
CA ALA A 501 28.16 5.84 12.54
C ALA A 501 26.78 5.40 13.05
N TRP A 502 26.59 4.09 13.21
CA TRP A 502 25.34 3.53 13.71
C TRP A 502 25.05 3.96 15.15
N PHE A 503 26.02 3.84 16.06
CA PHE A 503 25.87 4.24 17.46
C PHE A 503 25.75 5.76 17.62
N THR A 504 26.40 6.54 16.75
CA THR A 504 26.21 7.99 16.68
C THR A 504 24.76 8.32 16.33
N SER A 505 24.20 7.66 15.30
CA SER A 505 22.80 7.82 14.92
C SER A 505 21.84 7.43 16.05
N LEU A 506 22.11 6.34 16.77
CA LEU A 506 21.34 5.95 17.96
C LEU A 506 21.39 7.02 19.06
N SER A 507 22.57 7.60 19.34
CA SER A 507 22.71 8.71 20.29
C SER A 507 21.88 9.92 19.87
N ASP A 508 21.85 10.25 18.57
CA ASP A 508 21.04 11.34 18.02
C ASP A 508 19.53 11.06 18.24
N MET A 509 19.06 9.84 17.95
CA MET A 509 17.67 9.44 18.19
C MET A 509 17.28 9.51 19.69
N LEU A 510 18.13 8.99 20.58
CA LEU A 510 17.91 9.03 22.03
C LEU A 510 17.84 10.49 22.52
N THR A 511 18.75 11.34 22.06
CA THR A 511 18.77 12.77 22.40
C THR A 511 17.48 13.45 21.93
N ALA A 512 17.07 13.24 20.68
CA ALA A 512 15.82 13.78 20.14
C ALA A 512 14.59 13.32 20.93
N CYS A 513 14.59 12.06 21.40
CA CYS A 513 13.53 11.49 22.22
C CYS A 513 13.62 11.85 23.72
N LYS A 514 14.43 12.86 24.08
CA LYS A 514 14.63 13.34 25.46
C LYS A 514 15.18 12.27 26.42
N ARG A 515 16.02 11.37 25.91
CA ARG A 515 16.77 10.33 26.65
C ARG A 515 18.26 10.68 26.73
N SER A 516 18.56 11.90 27.17
CA SER A 516 19.93 12.41 27.24
C SER A 516 20.84 11.55 28.11
N ASP A 517 20.29 10.96 29.18
CA ASP A 517 20.96 10.00 30.08
C ASP A 517 21.53 8.79 29.32
N LEU A 518 20.71 8.16 28.47
CA LEU A 518 21.14 7.01 27.68
C LEU A 518 22.04 7.45 26.53
N ALA A 519 21.75 8.60 25.92
CA ALA A 519 22.57 9.13 24.83
C ALA A 519 24.01 9.42 25.30
N GLU A 520 24.19 9.96 26.51
CA GLU A 520 25.51 10.17 27.13
C GLU A 520 26.24 8.86 27.36
N GLN A 521 25.56 7.80 27.81
CA GLN A 521 26.19 6.47 27.98
C GLN A 521 26.70 5.91 26.65
N ILE A 522 25.92 6.04 25.56
CA ILE A 522 26.36 5.65 24.22
C ILE A 522 27.56 6.50 23.77
N ARG A 523 27.53 7.82 23.99
CA ARG A 523 28.67 8.70 23.66
C ARG A 523 29.93 8.37 24.46
N HIS A 524 29.81 8.06 25.74
CA HIS A 524 30.92 7.61 26.57
C HIS A 524 31.51 6.30 26.06
N TYR A 525 30.66 5.36 25.63
CA TYR A 525 31.11 4.12 25.00
C TYR A 525 31.91 4.41 23.72
N LEU A 526 31.42 5.30 22.84
CA LEU A 526 32.13 5.69 21.62
C LEU A 526 33.47 6.38 21.91
N ASN A 527 33.53 7.24 22.93
CA ASN A 527 34.73 7.99 23.30
C ASN A 527 35.83 7.13 23.95
N ARG A 528 35.50 5.95 24.50
CA ARG A 528 36.48 5.03 25.11
C ARG A 528 37.36 4.29 24.07
N GLY A 529 37.07 4.44 22.77
CA GLY A 529 37.93 3.99 21.68
C GLY A 529 37.93 2.48 21.42
N SER A 530 38.37 2.11 20.20
CA SER A 530 38.36 0.75 19.64
C SER A 530 39.08 -0.33 20.45
N ALA A 531 39.97 0.04 21.38
CA ALA A 531 40.74 -0.92 22.19
C ALA A 531 39.87 -1.66 23.22
N VAL A 532 38.86 -0.99 23.81
CA VAL A 532 37.90 -1.60 24.76
C VAL A 532 36.74 -2.31 24.03
N LEU A 533 36.46 -1.91 22.78
CA LEU A 533 35.53 -2.60 21.88
C LEU A 533 35.96 -4.05 21.59
N ALA A 534 37.26 -4.33 21.58
CA ALA A 534 37.82 -5.68 21.47
C ALA A 534 37.73 -6.48 22.79
N ASP A 535 37.90 -5.82 23.94
CA ASP A 535 37.82 -6.48 25.26
C ASP A 535 36.41 -6.93 25.64
N LEU A 536 35.36 -6.21 25.21
CA LEU A 536 33.98 -6.71 25.37
C LEU A 536 33.65 -7.87 24.42
N ASN A 537 34.31 -7.94 23.26
CA ASN A 537 34.28 -9.12 22.40
C ASN A 537 35.02 -10.30 23.04
N ASN A 538 36.13 -10.07 23.76
CA ASN A 538 36.92 -11.09 24.45
C ASN A 538 36.32 -11.54 25.80
N CYS A 539 35.62 -10.68 26.54
CA CYS A 539 34.87 -11.08 27.73
C CYS A 539 33.73 -12.06 27.41
N ASN A 540 33.20 -12.03 26.17
CA ASN A 540 32.27 -13.05 25.67
C ASN A 540 32.96 -14.40 25.36
N VAL A 541 34.29 -14.41 25.18
CA VAL A 541 35.10 -15.62 24.97
C VAL A 541 35.60 -16.20 26.29
N ALA A 542 35.98 -15.36 27.26
CA ALA A 542 36.49 -15.82 28.56
C ALA A 542 35.42 -16.58 29.40
N VAL A 543 34.15 -16.20 29.30
CA VAL A 543 33.03 -16.92 29.95
C VAL A 543 32.76 -18.30 29.31
N ARG A 544 33.34 -18.62 28.14
CA ARG A 544 33.30 -19.98 27.56
C ARG A 544 34.02 -21.01 28.44
N GLN A 545 34.96 -20.60 29.29
CA GLN A 545 35.75 -21.53 30.10
C GLN A 545 35.19 -21.77 31.50
N GLU A 546 34.48 -20.81 32.11
CA GLU A 546 33.98 -20.97 33.49
C GLU A 546 32.61 -21.64 33.60
N ASN A 547 31.78 -21.64 32.55
CA ASN A 547 30.46 -22.27 32.56
C ASN A 547 30.41 -23.71 32.00
N ASN A 548 31.56 -24.37 31.82
CA ASN A 548 31.63 -25.79 31.42
C ASN A 548 31.15 -26.78 32.50
N GLY A 549 30.63 -26.29 33.64
CA GLY A 549 30.17 -27.10 34.76
C GLY A 549 28.72 -27.59 34.70
N GLU A 550 27.85 -27.01 33.87
CA GLU A 550 26.44 -27.44 33.78
C GLU A 550 26.04 -27.75 32.34
N ARG A 551 26.13 -29.03 31.99
CA ARG A 551 25.58 -29.59 30.74
C ARG A 551 24.06 -29.41 30.73
N PHE A 552 23.57 -28.30 30.20
CA PHE A 552 22.22 -28.23 29.67
C PHE A 552 22.16 -29.05 28.38
N ASN A 553 21.63 -30.27 28.49
CA ASN A 553 21.18 -31.07 27.36
C ASN A 553 20.06 -30.32 26.63
N ALA A 554 20.42 -29.46 25.68
CA ALA A 554 19.49 -28.85 24.74
C ALA A 554 19.13 -29.89 23.67
N SER A 555 18.18 -30.77 24.01
CA SER A 555 17.42 -31.48 22.97
C SER A 555 16.72 -30.44 22.11
N TRP A 556 16.97 -30.46 20.81
CA TRP A 556 16.31 -29.62 19.80
C TRP A 556 14.80 -29.95 19.72
N ILE A 557 14.06 -29.47 20.70
CA ILE A 557 12.60 -29.47 20.68
C ILE A 557 12.21 -28.04 20.29
N LEU A 558 11.75 -27.90 19.04
CA LEU A 558 11.03 -26.71 18.58
C LEU A 558 10.08 -26.26 19.69
N PRO A 559 10.14 -25.01 20.17
CA PRO A 559 9.20 -24.57 21.19
C PRO A 559 7.79 -24.71 20.59
N PRO A 560 6.84 -25.36 21.30
CA PRO A 560 5.47 -25.41 20.82
C PRO A 560 4.97 -23.98 20.61
N GLN A 561 4.22 -23.76 19.54
CA GLN A 561 3.66 -22.49 19.03
C GLN A 561 2.73 -21.73 20.01
N GLY A 562 2.84 -21.96 21.32
CA GLY A 562 2.03 -21.37 22.38
C GLY A 562 2.58 -20.09 23.03
N LYS A 563 3.80 -19.62 22.71
CA LYS A 563 4.39 -18.42 23.33
C LYS A 563 4.03 -17.09 22.63
N THR A 564 3.37 -17.10 21.48
CA THR A 564 2.89 -15.89 20.79
C THR A 564 1.64 -15.26 21.42
N ARG A 565 0.90 -15.98 22.28
CA ARG A 565 -0.30 -15.45 22.97
C ARG A 565 -0.04 -14.21 23.81
N TYR A 566 1.16 -14.07 24.39
CA TYR A 566 1.52 -12.88 25.18
C TYR A 566 1.68 -11.64 24.30
N PHE A 567 2.32 -11.77 23.13
CA PHE A 567 2.53 -10.66 22.18
C PHE A 567 1.24 -10.33 21.42
N GLU A 568 0.47 -11.34 21.01
CA GLU A 568 -0.88 -11.16 20.47
C GLU A 568 -1.77 -10.42 21.48
N TRP A 569 -1.75 -10.79 22.76
CA TRP A 569 -2.55 -10.13 23.81
C TRP A 569 -2.02 -8.73 24.16
N ARG A 570 -0.71 -8.47 24.15
CA ARG A 570 -0.13 -7.17 24.54
C ARG A 570 -0.17 -6.11 23.42
N LEU A 571 0.12 -6.50 22.18
CA LEU A 571 -0.12 -5.65 21.00
C LEU A 571 -1.62 -5.50 20.73
N ARG A 572 -2.44 -6.55 20.95
CA ARG A 572 -3.90 -6.39 20.96
C ARG A 572 -4.35 -5.55 22.14
N THR A 573 -3.74 -5.50 23.32
CA THR A 573 -4.20 -4.62 24.41
C THR A 573 -3.80 -3.16 24.17
N TYR A 574 -2.66 -2.91 23.52
CA TYR A 574 -2.33 -1.58 23.01
C TYR A 574 -3.34 -1.14 21.91
N LYS A 575 -3.64 -2.04 20.96
CA LYS A 575 -4.69 -1.86 19.95
C LYS A 575 -6.11 -1.97 20.47
N MET A 576 -6.43 -2.60 21.61
CA MET A 576 -7.78 -2.80 22.18
C MET A 576 -8.07 -1.67 23.17
N ARG A 577 -7.09 -1.10 23.87
CA ARG A 577 -7.33 0.18 24.56
C ARG A 577 -7.59 1.32 23.56
N ALA A 578 -7.02 1.25 22.35
CA ALA A 578 -7.38 2.10 21.21
C ALA A 578 -8.61 1.59 20.42
N GLY A 579 -8.81 0.27 20.41
CA GLY A 579 -9.66 -0.51 19.50
C GLY A 579 -11.03 -0.87 20.05
N LEU A 580 -11.12 -1.11 21.36
CA LEU A 580 -12.37 -1.21 22.14
C LEU A 580 -13.05 0.16 22.20
N LYS A 581 -12.25 1.24 22.29
CA LYS A 581 -12.72 2.60 21.99
C LYS A 581 -13.20 2.72 20.54
N GLN A 582 -12.54 2.09 19.56
CA GLN A 582 -12.93 2.11 18.14
C GLN A 582 -14.08 1.13 17.75
N LEU A 583 -14.34 0.05 18.48
CA LEU A 583 -15.36 -0.97 18.19
C LEU A 583 -16.72 -0.56 18.75
N VAL A 584 -16.75 -0.03 19.99
CA VAL A 584 -17.92 0.66 20.55
C VAL A 584 -18.21 1.92 19.72
N LYS A 585 -17.18 2.67 19.32
CA LYS A 585 -17.29 3.71 18.27
C LYS A 585 -17.85 3.15 16.97
N ARG A 586 -17.33 2.07 16.37
CA ARG A 586 -17.77 1.54 15.05
C ARG A 586 -19.22 1.08 15.04
N GLY A 587 -19.72 0.47 16.12
CA GLY A 587 -21.14 0.12 16.24
C GLY A 587 -22.04 1.36 16.30
N LEU A 588 -21.66 2.33 17.12
CA LEU A 588 -22.37 3.61 17.25
C LEU A 588 -22.24 4.51 16.00
N TYR A 589 -21.10 4.44 15.30
CA TYR A 589 -20.78 5.20 14.09
C TYR A 589 -21.42 4.59 12.85
N GLY A 590 -21.60 3.26 12.84
CA GLY A 590 -22.43 2.58 11.84
C GLY A 590 -23.90 2.97 11.94
N ALA A 591 -24.40 3.19 13.17
CA ALA A 591 -25.73 3.74 13.39
C ALA A 591 -25.83 5.22 12.99
N GLU A 592 -24.84 6.05 13.33
CA GLU A 592 -24.79 7.46 12.87
C GLU A 592 -24.69 7.58 11.34
N ALA A 593 -23.94 6.70 10.68
CA ALA A 593 -23.84 6.67 9.22
C ALA A 593 -25.16 6.30 8.52
N ARG A 594 -26.08 5.64 9.25
CA ARG A 594 -27.38 5.18 8.72
C ARG A 594 -28.54 6.13 9.06
N TYR A 595 -28.49 6.83 10.20
CA TYR A 595 -29.59 7.65 10.71
C TYR A 595 -29.24 9.13 10.94
N GLY A 596 -28.01 9.57 10.64
CA GLY A 596 -27.52 10.93 10.92
C GLY A 596 -26.84 11.04 12.29
N TYR A 597 -26.15 12.15 12.57
CA TYR A 597 -25.49 12.37 13.87
C TYR A 597 -26.53 12.67 14.94
N PHE A 598 -26.91 11.65 15.71
CA PHE A 598 -27.87 11.78 16.81
C PHE A 598 -27.19 11.77 18.20
N MET A 599 -25.89 11.43 18.27
CA MET A 599 -25.14 11.41 19.53
C MET A 599 -24.50 12.77 19.84
N PRO A 600 -24.32 13.13 21.13
CA PRO A 600 -23.54 14.31 21.53
C PRO A 600 -22.14 14.31 20.91
N HIS A 601 -21.62 15.45 20.44
CA HIS A 601 -20.36 15.53 19.68
C HIS A 601 -19.15 14.84 20.32
N HIS A 602 -19.05 14.87 21.66
CA HIS A 602 -17.96 14.19 22.38
C HIS A 602 -17.97 12.65 22.21
N LEU A 603 -19.10 12.09 21.74
CA LEU A 603 -19.34 10.67 21.46
C LEU A 603 -19.52 10.37 19.97
N SER A 604 -19.66 11.38 19.10
CA SER A 604 -19.96 11.25 17.66
C SER A 604 -18.72 10.96 16.78
N SER A 605 -18.93 10.33 15.62
CA SER A 605 -17.88 10.04 14.62
C SER A 605 -17.32 11.26 13.93
N SER A 606 -18.11 12.33 13.89
CA SER A 606 -17.73 13.65 13.38
C SER A 606 -16.47 14.21 14.05
N ARG A 607 -16.17 13.86 15.32
CA ARG A 607 -14.96 14.31 16.03
C ARG A 607 -13.64 13.83 15.42
N ASN A 608 -13.63 12.72 14.68
CA ASN A 608 -12.40 12.19 14.09
C ASN A 608 -12.11 12.77 12.69
N ASP A 609 -13.01 13.61 12.18
CA ASP A 609 -12.82 14.31 10.93
C ASP A 609 -12.40 15.75 11.23
N GLU A 610 -11.23 16.14 10.76
CA GLU A 610 -10.61 17.44 11.05
C GLU A 610 -11.55 18.59 10.67
N PHE A 611 -12.14 18.55 9.46
CA PHE A 611 -13.05 19.58 8.98
C PHE A 611 -14.35 19.65 9.80
N TYR A 612 -14.93 18.50 10.15
CA TYR A 612 -16.19 18.49 10.91
C TYR A 612 -15.99 18.83 12.38
N GLY A 613 -14.84 18.48 12.96
CA GLY A 613 -14.41 18.98 14.26
C GLY A 613 -14.30 20.49 14.26
N LEU A 614 -13.65 21.08 13.24
CA LEU A 614 -13.56 22.53 13.06
C LEU A 614 -14.92 23.20 12.91
N ILE A 615 -15.84 22.63 12.11
CA ILE A 615 -17.21 23.11 11.99
C ILE A 615 -17.89 23.15 13.36
N HIS A 616 -17.79 22.06 14.11
CA HIS A 616 -18.43 21.95 15.41
C HIS A 616 -17.82 22.93 16.43
N ASP A 617 -16.50 23.05 16.47
CA ASP A 617 -15.79 23.95 17.39
C ASP A 617 -16.06 25.41 17.05
N LEU A 618 -16.13 25.77 15.76
CA LEU A 618 -16.50 27.10 15.29
C LEU A 618 -17.93 27.46 15.70
N VAL A 619 -18.88 26.56 15.43
CA VAL A 619 -20.29 26.77 15.81
C VAL A 619 -20.46 26.81 17.31
N ARG A 620 -19.64 26.11 18.11
CA ARG A 620 -19.72 26.17 19.58
C ARG A 620 -19.06 27.42 20.14
N GLY A 621 -17.88 27.80 19.65
CA GLY A 621 -17.04 28.87 20.18
C GLY A 621 -17.49 30.28 19.78
N GLU A 622 -18.05 30.45 18.58
CA GLU A 622 -18.36 31.78 18.02
C GLU A 622 -19.85 32.12 18.09
N LYS A 623 -20.20 33.39 18.35
CA LYS A 623 -21.60 33.83 18.29
C LYS A 623 -22.06 33.93 16.82
N ILE A 624 -22.79 32.91 16.36
CA ILE A 624 -23.37 32.83 15.01
C ILE A 624 -24.88 32.98 15.13
N GLY A 625 -25.43 34.08 14.60
CA GLY A 625 -26.86 34.36 14.61
C GLY A 625 -27.58 33.64 13.47
N ALA A 626 -27.07 33.74 12.25
CA ALA A 626 -27.62 33.09 11.06
C ALA A 626 -26.55 32.39 10.22
N ALA A 627 -26.79 31.14 9.84
CA ALA A 627 -25.92 30.38 8.95
C ALA A 627 -26.66 29.88 7.71
N LEU A 628 -25.99 29.84 6.56
CA LEU A 628 -26.51 29.27 5.33
C LEU A 628 -25.57 28.22 4.75
N VAL A 629 -26.13 27.07 4.39
CA VAL A 629 -25.45 26.00 3.65
C VAL A 629 -25.98 25.95 2.22
N VAL A 630 -25.10 26.19 1.26
CA VAL A 630 -25.40 26.15 -0.17
C VAL A 630 -24.95 24.80 -0.74
N GLY A 631 -25.86 24.10 -1.42
CA GLY A 631 -25.65 22.70 -1.85
C GLY A 631 -25.95 21.69 -0.75
N ALA A 632 -26.87 22.02 0.16
CA ALA A 632 -27.19 21.18 1.31
C ALA A 632 -27.81 19.83 0.90
N ASP A 633 -27.32 18.75 1.51
CA ASP A 633 -27.87 17.40 1.38
C ASP A 633 -27.99 16.77 2.77
N ARG A 634 -29.16 16.21 3.08
CA ARG A 634 -29.43 15.48 4.33
C ARG A 634 -28.47 14.30 4.54
N ARG A 635 -27.91 13.73 3.46
CA ARG A 635 -26.94 12.63 3.53
C ARG A 635 -25.50 13.10 3.61
N TRP A 636 -25.23 14.38 3.32
CA TRP A 636 -23.87 14.91 3.32
C TRP A 636 -23.44 15.28 4.74
N ARG A 637 -22.23 14.81 5.09
CA ARG A 637 -21.78 14.75 6.49
C ARG A 637 -21.47 16.12 7.09
N GLY A 638 -21.05 17.13 6.34
CA GLY A 638 -20.83 18.46 6.92
C GLY A 638 -22.13 19.24 7.19
N THR A 639 -23.21 19.00 6.43
CA THR A 639 -24.53 19.60 6.67
C THR A 639 -25.05 19.07 8.00
N GLN A 640 -24.89 17.77 8.23
CA GLN A 640 -25.23 17.13 9.50
C GLN A 640 -24.36 17.63 10.67
N ALA A 641 -23.08 17.94 10.44
CA ALA A 641 -22.20 18.51 11.46
C ALA A 641 -22.66 19.92 11.89
N LEU A 642 -23.05 20.77 10.92
CA LEU A 642 -23.64 22.08 11.21
C LEU A 642 -24.97 21.96 11.98
N ILE A 643 -25.88 21.08 11.52
CA ILE A 643 -27.15 20.83 12.23
C ILE A 643 -26.89 20.40 13.68
N ALA A 644 -25.98 19.46 13.91
CA ALA A 644 -25.64 19.00 15.24
C ALA A 644 -25.04 20.10 16.13
N GLY A 645 -24.18 20.96 15.57
CA GLY A 645 -23.59 22.11 16.29
C GLY A 645 -24.64 23.13 16.72
N PHE A 646 -25.60 23.46 15.84
CA PHE A 646 -26.68 24.40 16.15
C PHE A 646 -27.69 23.83 17.15
N ARG A 647 -27.98 22.51 17.10
CA ARG A 647 -28.82 21.83 18.10
C ARG A 647 -28.27 21.85 19.52
N ALA A 648 -26.94 21.96 19.67
CA ALA A 648 -26.30 21.98 20.98
C ALA A 648 -26.33 23.37 21.66
N ARG A 649 -26.98 24.36 21.05
CA ARG A 649 -27.13 25.72 21.60
C ARG A 649 -28.55 25.98 22.11
N GLU A 650 -28.64 26.71 23.22
CA GLU A 650 -29.92 27.17 23.79
C GLU A 650 -30.42 28.50 23.17
N GLU A 651 -29.60 29.18 22.35
CA GLU A 651 -29.93 30.48 21.72
C GLU A 651 -30.71 30.32 20.39
N GLN A 652 -31.47 31.36 19.99
CA GLN A 652 -32.27 31.47 18.75
C GLN A 652 -31.41 31.57 17.46
N SER A 653 -30.38 30.75 17.32
CA SER A 653 -29.56 30.67 16.11
C SER A 653 -30.30 29.95 14.98
N ARG A 654 -30.30 30.52 13.77
CA ARG A 654 -31.02 29.96 12.61
C ARG A 654 -30.06 29.33 11.60
N LEU A 655 -30.27 28.06 11.27
CA LEU A 655 -29.57 27.37 10.19
C LEU A 655 -30.48 27.23 8.97
N VAL A 656 -30.00 27.72 7.82
CA VAL A 656 -30.71 27.62 6.55
C VAL A 656 -29.96 26.69 5.61
N CYS A 657 -30.66 25.76 4.97
CA CYS A 657 -30.09 24.76 4.09
C CYS A 657 -30.72 24.87 2.69
N LEU A 658 -29.94 25.33 1.70
CA LEU A 658 -30.37 25.46 0.31
C LEU A 658 -29.84 24.29 -0.53
N LYS A 659 -30.74 23.49 -1.08
CA LYS A 659 -30.43 22.40 -2.02
C LYS A 659 -30.35 22.92 -3.46
N ILE A 660 -29.29 22.56 -4.17
CA ILE A 660 -29.05 22.95 -5.58
C ILE A 660 -28.81 21.68 -6.42
N GLY A 661 -29.49 21.56 -7.56
CA GLY A 661 -29.28 20.48 -8.54
C GLY A 661 -29.94 19.12 -8.21
N GLY A 662 -30.26 18.35 -9.27
CA GLY A 662 -30.91 17.03 -9.22
C GLY A 662 -29.97 15.89 -9.64
N GLY A 663 -29.23 15.32 -8.69
CA GLY A 663 -28.48 14.08 -8.88
C GLY A 663 -29.29 12.86 -8.41
N SER A 664 -29.18 11.74 -9.14
CA SER A 664 -29.95 10.51 -9.02
C SER A 664 -30.02 9.93 -7.59
N GLY A 665 -31.07 10.26 -6.88
CA GLY A 665 -31.52 9.57 -5.68
C GLY A 665 -33.02 9.79 -5.60
N GLY A 666 -33.80 8.76 -5.91
CA GLY A 666 -35.27 8.83 -5.84
C GLY A 666 -35.77 9.32 -4.47
N PRO A 667 -37.05 9.72 -4.37
CA PRO A 667 -37.62 10.19 -3.13
C PRO A 667 -37.50 9.09 -2.08
N VAL A 668 -36.94 9.41 -0.91
CA VAL A 668 -37.12 8.55 0.26
C VAL A 668 -38.56 8.76 0.71
N VAL A 669 -39.43 7.87 0.25
CA VAL A 669 -40.66 7.53 0.97
C VAL A 669 -40.20 6.89 2.29
N GLY A 670 -40.59 7.50 3.42
CA GLY A 670 -40.45 6.88 4.74
C GLY A 670 -39.52 7.60 5.73
N ALA A 671 -39.77 8.88 6.00
CA ALA A 671 -39.76 9.41 7.37
C ALA A 671 -40.51 10.75 7.37
N PRO A 672 -41.58 10.91 8.17
CA PRO A 672 -42.28 12.19 8.31
C PRO A 672 -41.29 13.28 8.75
N GLY A 673 -41.47 14.49 8.20
CA GLY A 673 -40.76 15.66 8.66
C GLY A 673 -41.02 15.90 10.14
N LEU A 674 -39.95 15.89 10.93
CA LEU A 674 -39.86 16.84 12.02
C LEU A 674 -39.40 18.13 11.34
N GLU A 675 -40.32 19.08 11.13
CA GLU A 675 -39.89 20.47 11.03
C GLU A 675 -39.23 20.80 12.38
N GLU A 676 -37.95 21.12 12.33
CA GLU A 676 -37.13 21.39 13.51
C GLU A 676 -36.99 22.91 13.66
N ASP A 677 -37.30 23.45 14.84
CA ASP A 677 -37.38 24.89 15.11
C ASP A 677 -36.13 25.71 14.73
N CYS A 678 -34.95 25.07 14.62
CA CYS A 678 -33.68 25.73 14.30
C CYS A 678 -33.16 25.53 12.87
N VAL A 679 -33.78 24.67 12.04
CA VAL A 679 -33.31 24.36 10.68
C VAL A 679 -34.40 24.53 9.63
N LYS A 680 -34.20 25.44 8.67
CA LYS A 680 -35.10 25.63 7.53
C LYS A 680 -34.45 25.17 6.22
N TRP A 681 -35.22 24.44 5.42
CA TRP A 681 -34.76 23.88 4.14
C TRP A 681 -35.41 24.61 2.96
N TYR A 682 -34.59 24.92 1.94
CA TYR A 682 -35.01 25.56 0.69
C TYR A 682 -34.52 24.72 -0.51
N GLY A 683 -35.31 24.72 -1.59
CA GLY A 683 -35.00 24.00 -2.83
C GLY A 683 -35.76 22.67 -3.04
N PRO A 684 -35.41 21.89 -4.08
CA PRO A 684 -34.26 22.09 -4.95
C PRO A 684 -34.42 23.33 -5.83
N LEU A 685 -33.38 24.16 -5.89
CA LEU A 685 -33.31 25.26 -6.84
C LEU A 685 -33.06 24.66 -8.23
N HIS A 686 -34.10 24.64 -9.06
CA HIS A 686 -34.00 24.31 -10.48
C HIS A 686 -33.40 25.53 -11.17
N LEU A 687 -32.17 25.37 -11.65
CA LEU A 687 -31.47 26.45 -12.31
C LEU A 687 -31.52 26.19 -13.83
N ASP A 688 -32.31 26.98 -14.55
CA ASP A 688 -32.41 26.91 -16.02
C ASP A 688 -31.16 27.53 -16.68
N PRO A 689 -30.64 26.98 -17.79
CA PRO A 689 -29.42 27.49 -18.43
C PRO A 689 -29.59 28.90 -18.99
N GLY A 690 -28.72 29.84 -18.61
CA GLY A 690 -28.63 31.18 -19.21
C GLY A 690 -28.91 32.37 -18.28
N ASP A 691 -29.52 32.15 -17.11
CA ASP A 691 -29.76 33.22 -16.11
C ASP A 691 -29.54 32.75 -14.65
N MET A 692 -28.69 31.73 -14.47
CA MET A 692 -28.52 31.03 -13.19
C MET A 692 -27.99 31.93 -12.06
N ALA A 693 -27.21 32.96 -12.40
CA ALA A 693 -26.68 33.92 -11.44
C ALA A 693 -27.78 34.81 -10.83
N GLU A 694 -28.74 35.26 -11.65
CA GLU A 694 -29.85 36.09 -11.20
C GLU A 694 -30.88 35.28 -10.41
N HIS A 695 -31.21 34.07 -10.86
CA HIS A 695 -32.06 33.14 -10.11
C HIS A 695 -31.48 32.79 -8.75
N PHE A 696 -30.17 32.53 -8.67
CA PHE A 696 -29.50 32.29 -7.39
C PHE A 696 -29.57 33.53 -6.49
N ARG A 697 -29.31 34.73 -7.01
CA ARG A 697 -29.42 35.98 -6.23
C ARG A 697 -30.82 36.24 -5.72
N ASN A 698 -31.85 36.03 -6.55
CA ASN A 698 -33.25 36.20 -6.18
C ASN A 698 -33.67 35.19 -5.10
N ALA A 699 -33.24 33.92 -5.22
CA ALA A 699 -33.47 32.91 -4.20
C ALA A 699 -32.82 33.29 -2.87
N ILE A 700 -31.58 33.79 -2.89
CA ILE A 700 -30.90 34.24 -1.67
C ILE A 700 -31.58 35.45 -1.03
N ARG A 701 -32.10 36.40 -1.81
CA ARG A 701 -32.89 37.54 -1.29
C ARG A 701 -34.17 37.07 -0.61
N SER A 702 -34.95 36.21 -1.28
CA SER A 702 -36.17 35.63 -0.68
C SER A 702 -35.86 34.84 0.59
N ILE A 703 -34.78 34.06 0.61
CA ILE A 703 -34.35 33.33 1.82
C ILE A 703 -33.98 34.30 2.95
N LYS A 704 -33.31 35.41 2.65
CA LYS A 704 -32.99 36.45 3.64
C LYS A 704 -34.26 37.07 4.23
N ASP A 705 -35.21 37.44 3.38
CA ASP A 705 -36.49 38.04 3.76
C ASP A 705 -37.34 37.06 4.61
N ASP A 706 -37.50 35.81 4.17
CA ASP A 706 -38.27 34.77 4.87
C ASP A 706 -37.72 34.43 6.27
N ASN A 707 -36.43 34.72 6.51
CA ASN A 707 -35.76 34.45 7.76
C ASN A 707 -35.51 35.69 8.61
N ASN A 708 -35.96 36.87 8.14
CA ASN A 708 -35.71 38.17 8.74
C ASN A 708 -34.22 38.39 9.03
N VAL A 709 -33.34 38.06 8.07
CA VAL A 709 -31.88 38.23 8.18
C VAL A 709 -31.35 39.08 7.03
N THR A 710 -30.50 40.06 7.33
CA THR A 710 -29.87 40.91 6.30
C THR A 710 -28.59 40.28 5.74
N SER A 711 -27.90 39.46 6.53
CA SER A 711 -26.72 38.70 6.14
C SER A 711 -26.60 37.38 6.91
N PHE A 712 -25.77 36.48 6.41
CA PHE A 712 -25.39 35.25 7.12
C PHE A 712 -24.01 35.44 7.75
N ASP A 713 -23.89 35.13 9.03
CA ASP A 713 -22.63 35.19 9.77
C ASP A 713 -21.70 34.06 9.32
N LEU A 714 -22.27 32.88 9.02
CA LEU A 714 -21.55 31.72 8.51
C LEU A 714 -22.14 31.27 7.18
N LEU A 715 -21.28 31.10 6.18
CA LEU A 715 -21.63 30.49 4.90
C LEU A 715 -20.78 29.25 4.66
N MET A 716 -21.43 28.15 4.29
CA MET A 716 -20.77 26.93 3.89
C MET A 716 -21.18 26.55 2.47
N PHE A 717 -20.23 26.31 1.58
CA PHE A 717 -20.50 25.77 0.25
C PHE A 717 -20.08 24.31 0.18
N ASN A 718 -21.04 23.44 -0.15
CA ASN A 718 -20.79 22.03 -0.40
C ASN A 718 -20.42 21.82 -1.88
N GLY A 719 -19.14 21.57 -2.14
CA GLY A 719 -18.62 21.40 -3.50
C GLY A 719 -19.17 20.19 -4.27
N SER A 720 -19.76 19.23 -3.58
CA SER A 720 -20.38 18.06 -4.20
C SER A 720 -21.66 18.36 -4.98
N ALA A 721 -22.28 19.54 -4.78
CA ALA A 721 -23.52 19.94 -5.46
C ALA A 721 -23.38 20.34 -6.94
N ARG A 722 -22.14 20.45 -7.46
CA ARG A 722 -21.72 20.62 -8.87
C ARG A 722 -22.74 21.32 -9.80
N VAL A 723 -22.52 22.61 -10.06
CA VAL A 723 -23.30 23.41 -11.03
C VAL A 723 -22.49 23.61 -12.32
N GLN A 724 -23.09 23.52 -13.51
CA GLN A 724 -22.38 23.56 -14.81
C GLN A 724 -22.41 24.93 -15.51
N GLU A 725 -22.24 26.05 -14.77
CA GLU A 725 -22.14 27.39 -15.37
C GLU A 725 -21.33 28.34 -14.48
N ASP A 726 -20.42 29.12 -15.08
CA ASP A 726 -19.49 29.99 -14.35
C ASP A 726 -20.17 31.18 -13.67
N GLY A 727 -21.29 31.68 -14.23
CA GLY A 727 -22.06 32.80 -13.65
C GLY A 727 -22.59 32.50 -12.24
N PHE A 728 -22.90 31.24 -11.94
CA PHE A 728 -23.28 30.81 -10.60
C PHE A 728 -22.13 30.98 -9.60
N TYR A 729 -20.91 30.62 -9.97
CA TYR A 729 -19.75 30.68 -9.09
C TYR A 729 -19.33 32.13 -8.80
N GLU A 730 -19.58 33.07 -9.72
CA GLU A 730 -19.42 34.50 -9.45
C GLU A 730 -20.47 35.02 -8.44
N ALA A 731 -21.75 34.68 -8.61
CA ALA A 731 -22.79 35.06 -7.65
C ALA A 731 -22.58 34.41 -6.27
N LEU A 732 -22.10 33.17 -6.24
CA LEU A 732 -21.68 32.48 -5.02
C LEU A 732 -20.49 33.20 -4.37
N TYR A 733 -19.49 33.60 -5.16
CA TYR A 733 -18.34 34.35 -4.66
C TYR A 733 -18.76 35.67 -3.98
N GLU A 734 -19.66 36.43 -4.61
CA GLU A 734 -20.23 37.66 -4.05
C GLU A 734 -20.85 37.42 -2.68
N LEU A 735 -21.67 36.37 -2.56
CA LEU A 735 -22.33 35.97 -1.31
C LEU A 735 -21.31 35.55 -0.23
N LEU A 736 -20.35 34.69 -0.57
CA LEU A 736 -19.31 34.23 0.35
C LEU A 736 -18.48 35.41 0.90
N ARG A 737 -18.20 36.40 0.06
CA ARG A 737 -17.43 37.58 0.45
C ARG A 737 -18.11 38.44 1.52
N GLU A 738 -19.43 38.34 1.69
CA GLU A 738 -20.16 39.12 2.69
C GLU A 738 -20.02 38.54 4.11
N ALA A 739 -19.96 37.21 4.24
CA ALA A 739 -20.02 36.51 5.53
C ALA A 739 -18.78 36.70 6.40
N LYS A 740 -19.00 36.61 7.71
CA LYS A 740 -17.95 36.64 8.74
C LYS A 740 -17.11 35.36 8.68
N TYR A 741 -17.75 34.20 8.55
CA TYR A 741 -17.10 32.90 8.38
C TYR A 741 -17.48 32.27 7.06
N VAL A 742 -16.48 31.79 6.30
CA VAL A 742 -16.66 31.09 5.03
C VAL A 742 -16.00 29.73 5.10
N LEU A 743 -16.77 28.69 4.84
CA LEU A 743 -16.33 27.31 4.84
C LEU A 743 -16.50 26.74 3.43
N LEU A 744 -15.37 26.34 2.83
CA LEU A 744 -15.34 25.71 1.52
C LEU A 744 -14.95 24.24 1.67
N ASP A 745 -15.79 23.36 1.14
CA ASP A 745 -15.45 21.95 0.92
C ASP A 745 -15.07 21.72 -0.56
N ASP A 746 -14.29 20.67 -0.83
CA ASP A 746 -13.76 20.32 -2.16
C ASP A 746 -12.88 21.42 -2.81
N VAL A 747 -12.00 22.10 -2.06
CA VAL A 747 -11.17 23.21 -2.58
C VAL A 747 -10.15 22.82 -3.65
N SER A 748 -9.98 21.52 -3.93
CA SER A 748 -9.16 21.02 -5.04
C SER A 748 -9.96 20.86 -6.35
N ASP A 749 -11.29 21.04 -6.34
CA ASP A 749 -12.08 21.19 -7.57
C ASP A 749 -11.70 22.49 -8.28
N VAL A 750 -11.53 22.47 -9.60
CA VAL A 750 -11.00 23.62 -10.37
C VAL A 750 -11.78 24.92 -10.15
N ARG A 751 -13.12 24.86 -10.03
CA ARG A 751 -13.98 26.06 -9.91
C ARG A 751 -14.02 26.58 -8.48
N ILE A 752 -14.04 25.67 -7.51
CA ILE A 752 -13.97 26.02 -6.08
C ILE A 752 -12.56 26.51 -5.74
N HIS A 753 -11.54 25.95 -6.37
CA HIS A 753 -10.15 26.35 -6.23
C HIS A 753 -9.96 27.80 -6.69
N ALA A 754 -10.66 28.24 -7.75
CA ALA A 754 -10.64 29.64 -8.19
C ALA A 754 -11.22 30.58 -7.12
N ILE A 755 -12.36 30.23 -6.52
CA ILE A 755 -12.97 30.97 -5.39
C ILE A 755 -12.00 31.01 -4.19
N TYR A 756 -11.45 29.85 -3.82
CA TYR A 756 -10.49 29.71 -2.72
C TYR A 756 -9.25 30.60 -2.92
N ARG A 757 -8.64 30.57 -4.11
CA ARG A 757 -7.49 31.43 -4.45
C ARG A 757 -7.85 32.91 -4.41
N ARG A 758 -9.05 33.28 -4.87
CA ARG A 758 -9.53 34.65 -4.89
C ARG A 758 -9.75 35.20 -3.47
N LEU A 759 -10.43 34.44 -2.60
CA LEU A 759 -10.59 34.79 -1.17
C LEU A 759 -9.24 34.95 -0.47
N LYS A 760 -8.27 34.06 -0.74
CA LYS A 760 -6.92 34.11 -0.15
C LYS A 760 -6.11 35.33 -0.63
N ARG A 761 -6.31 35.76 -1.88
CA ARG A 761 -5.58 36.90 -2.48
C ARG A 761 -6.15 38.26 -2.09
N GLU A 762 -7.47 38.39 -1.96
CA GLU A 762 -8.12 39.68 -1.68
C GLU A 762 -7.84 40.23 -0.27
N GLY A 763 -7.34 39.39 0.65
CA GLY A 763 -6.87 39.81 1.97
C GLY A 763 -7.95 40.30 2.95
N ARG A 764 -9.22 40.35 2.51
CA ARG A 764 -10.39 40.66 3.33
C ARG A 764 -10.75 39.54 4.29
N HIS A 765 -10.48 38.31 3.89
CA HIS A 765 -10.62 37.12 4.73
C HIS A 765 -9.25 36.52 5.01
N ARG A 766 -9.04 36.06 6.23
CA ARG A 766 -7.86 35.30 6.65
C ARG A 766 -8.25 33.83 6.68
N VAL A 767 -7.43 32.97 6.09
CA VAL A 767 -7.54 31.52 6.28
C VAL A 767 -7.20 31.21 7.74
N THR A 768 -8.14 30.64 8.48
CA THR A 768 -7.88 30.17 9.85
C THR A 768 -7.38 28.73 9.82
N ASP A 769 -7.96 27.90 8.95
CA ASP A 769 -7.64 26.48 8.83
C ASP A 769 -7.80 26.03 7.37
N GLU A 770 -6.89 25.19 6.88
CA GLU A 770 -7.00 24.56 5.58
C GLU A 770 -6.28 23.21 5.58
N ASN A 771 -6.89 22.21 4.95
CA ASN A 771 -6.22 20.95 4.66
C ASN A 771 -6.57 20.51 3.24
N PRO A 772 -5.72 20.81 2.25
CA PRO A 772 -5.95 20.42 0.85
C PRO A 772 -5.94 18.90 0.63
N ALA A 773 -5.35 18.12 1.55
CA ALA A 773 -5.18 16.68 1.41
C ALA A 773 -6.37 15.86 1.97
N LEU A 774 -7.23 16.47 2.79
CA LEU A 774 -8.40 15.80 3.37
C LEU A 774 -9.59 15.87 2.40
N ARG A 775 -9.97 14.72 1.81
CA ARG A 775 -11.19 14.55 0.99
C ARG A 775 -11.38 15.65 -0.07
N ASN A 776 -10.42 15.78 -0.97
CA ASN A 776 -10.43 16.81 -2.03
C ASN A 776 -10.31 18.26 -1.49
N GLY A 777 -10.00 18.39 -0.20
CA GLY A 777 -9.53 19.60 0.46
C GLY A 777 -10.64 20.46 1.04
N TYR A 778 -10.38 21.11 2.16
CA TYR A 778 -11.25 22.17 2.70
C TYR A 778 -10.46 23.42 3.07
N ALA A 779 -11.17 24.54 3.19
CA ALA A 779 -10.64 25.77 3.76
C ALA A 779 -11.70 26.52 4.59
N VAL A 780 -11.27 27.04 5.73
CA VAL A 780 -12.06 27.89 6.63
C VAL A 780 -11.44 29.28 6.64
N PHE A 781 -12.29 30.27 6.43
CA PHE A 781 -11.93 31.67 6.36
C PHE A 781 -12.71 32.48 7.39
N GLU A 782 -12.03 33.46 7.98
CA GLU A 782 -12.60 34.46 8.87
C GLU A 782 -12.38 35.85 8.27
N LYS A 783 -13.43 36.65 8.19
CA LYS A 783 -13.39 38.04 7.74
C LYS A 783 -12.55 38.85 8.73
N ARG A 784 -11.56 39.59 8.22
CA ARG A 784 -10.76 40.48 9.08
C ARG A 784 -11.65 41.58 9.63
N ASN A 785 -11.67 41.77 10.94
CA ASN A 785 -12.32 42.92 11.56
C ASN A 785 -11.67 44.19 11.00
N GLY A 786 -12.44 44.95 10.23
CA GLY A 786 -12.01 46.25 9.75
C GLY A 786 -11.87 47.19 10.93
N ASP A 787 -10.65 47.71 11.10
CA ASP A 787 -10.40 48.94 11.82
C ASP A 787 -11.35 50.02 11.26
N ASN A 788 -12.14 50.64 12.13
CA ASN A 788 -12.92 51.80 11.77
C ASN A 788 -11.97 52.91 11.31
N GLY A 789 -11.91 53.14 10.00
CA GLY A 789 -11.41 54.37 9.41
C GLY A 789 -9.93 54.70 9.63
N ARG A 790 -9.10 54.36 8.64
CA ARG A 790 -8.12 55.30 8.05
C ARG A 790 -7.52 54.69 6.79
N THR A 791 -8.11 55.05 5.66
CA THR A 791 -7.43 55.07 4.37
C THR A 791 -6.13 55.86 4.49
N LYS A 792 -4.98 55.19 4.39
CA LYS A 792 -3.80 55.79 3.76
C LYS A 792 -3.68 55.18 2.38
N ALA A 793 -4.07 55.97 1.38
CA ALA A 793 -3.81 55.68 -0.01
C ALA A 793 -2.30 55.61 -0.26
N PRO A 794 -1.77 54.58 -0.94
CA PRO A 794 -0.50 54.71 -1.63
C PRO A 794 -0.78 55.40 -2.97
N SER A 795 -0.21 56.60 -3.11
CA SER A 795 -0.17 57.38 -4.34
C SER A 795 0.43 56.56 -5.50
N LEU A 796 -0.33 56.44 -6.59
CA LEU A 796 0.22 56.27 -7.93
C LEU A 796 0.98 57.55 -8.30
N ASP A 797 2.25 57.41 -8.67
CA ASP A 797 2.86 58.04 -9.86
C ASP A 797 4.39 57.93 -9.78
N ARG A 798 4.97 57.10 -10.65
CA ARG A 798 6.08 57.49 -11.53
C ARG A 798 6.37 56.39 -12.57
N PRO A 799 6.60 56.78 -13.84
CA PRO A 799 6.62 55.86 -14.98
C PRO A 799 7.97 55.18 -15.19
N ALA A 800 7.92 54.17 -16.05
CA ALA A 800 9.03 53.40 -16.58
C ALA A 800 10.21 54.24 -17.08
N THR A 801 11.42 53.76 -16.79
CA THR A 801 12.61 54.02 -17.59
C THR A 801 13.18 52.71 -18.09
N THR A 802 13.17 52.58 -19.41
CA THR A 802 13.92 51.60 -20.21
C THR A 802 15.42 51.88 -20.18
N LEU A 803 16.18 50.77 -20.20
CA LEU A 803 17.47 50.55 -20.88
C LEU A 803 18.73 51.31 -20.42
N SER A 804 19.66 50.55 -19.82
CA SER A 804 21.02 50.32 -20.35
C SER A 804 21.53 48.97 -19.87
#